data_AF-A0A9P5MKZ2-F1
#
_entry.id   AF-A0A9P5MKZ2-F1
#
_cell.length_a   1.000
_cell.length_b   1.000
_cell.length_c   1.000
_cell.angle_alpha   90.00
_cell.angle_beta   90.00
_cell.angle_gamma   90.00
#
_symmetry.space_group_name_H-M   'P 1'
#
loop_
_entity.id
_entity.type
_entity.pdbx_description
1 polymer ?
#
loop_
_entity_poly.entity_id
_entity_poly.type
_entity_poly.pdbx_seq_one_letter_code
_entity_poly.pdbx_strand_id
1 'polypeptide(L)'
;MSYAGALDENAALAGDVGATGALELEPYRDLPYADREGGAGSPAGTPFEEKDLAAASAKRDRVINSYTGQRGSPKRKRALILGAIALAVILAVAIAVPIAVTHKSGKPSNNNSSGGGSGGGDGGGGDGGGNGGGGDGGGNNKTETGSGPGEGPTVNGVTTGGYGSTIITDKNVTFTYQNKFGGVWVMDPNDPFNMNAQAQSWVPPLNQSWNFAKNRIFGVNLGGWLVLEPFITPAYYQKYSKAKDEWTLSQAIAADPSSGGLEAFLTNHYDTFITEEDFAAIASAGLSWVRLPLPFWAIETRNDEPFLPKVAWTYFLKACEWARKYGIRINLDLHTMPGSQNGFNHSGRLGLVNWLMGTMGIANAQRGLDYIRIITEFISQPQYSHVALWSFTNEAILSKIGKDILSHNYLATHNTIRNVTGVGAGKGPYIAFHDGFQGTAAWAGYMEGADRLALDSHPYLCFTDQDTDPLSAQTKRPCAWGGSFNNSQSAYGVTVAGEWALSFNDCGLWLNGIGLGSRWEGTFPGYSGPTGGSCTTYTDWQNFDATYKKNLLTFAKSTMDALPHWFFWTWKIGNSSTSGVVEAPMWSYSLGLQEGWMPADPRDSVGTCGNSDPWDGTYPGAYVTGGKGAGTVAATFVSQYSDWPPQSLTSVDDVAYAPTYTPTGAIPTLTPPTYTMGDGSTTTGGNGWFNSADTASLMVNISGCSYPDAWAQTQIPLPSTTCGGSANKRAPAPMMTPPPVARR
;
A
#
# COMPACT_ATOMS: atom_id res chain seq x y z
N MET A 1 -0.34 -42.07 39.40
CA MET A 1 -1.73 -42.46 39.74
C MET A 1 -2.61 -41.82 38.68
N SER A 2 -2.80 -42.41 37.49
CA SER A 2 -3.75 -43.49 37.10
C SER A 2 -5.19 -43.15 37.51
N TYR A 3 -6.20 -43.06 36.64
CA TYR A 3 -6.70 -43.93 35.56
C TYR A 3 -7.46 -43.03 34.54
N ALA A 4 -7.37 -43.14 33.21
CA ALA A 4 -7.69 -44.23 32.27
C ALA A 4 -9.20 -44.43 32.01
N GLY A 5 -9.57 -44.44 30.72
CA GLY A 5 -10.91 -44.80 30.21
C GLY A 5 -11.09 -44.46 28.72
N ALA A 6 -10.47 -45.25 27.84
CA ALA A 6 -10.69 -45.28 26.40
C ALA A 6 -11.90 -46.16 26.04
N LEU A 7 -12.60 -45.86 24.94
CA LEU A 7 -13.21 -46.86 24.07
C LEU A 7 -13.21 -46.36 22.62
N ASP A 8 -12.75 -47.25 21.75
CA ASP A 8 -12.54 -47.15 20.32
C ASP A 8 -13.28 -48.36 19.74
N GLU A 9 -14.10 -48.20 18.70
CA GLU A 9 -14.60 -49.32 17.88
C GLU A 9 -14.75 -48.89 16.41
N ASN A 10 -13.88 -49.47 15.58
CA ASN A 10 -13.96 -49.51 14.13
C ASN A 10 -14.94 -50.59 13.66
N ALA A 11 -15.67 -50.35 12.58
CA ALA A 11 -16.06 -51.40 11.62
C ALA A 11 -16.26 -50.83 10.21
N ALA A 12 -15.50 -51.40 9.28
CA ALA A 12 -15.44 -51.11 7.86
C ALA A 12 -16.65 -51.66 7.07
N LEU A 13 -16.87 -51.13 5.86
CA LEU A 13 -17.28 -51.93 4.69
C LEU A 13 -16.87 -51.19 3.40
N ALA A 14 -16.07 -51.89 2.59
CA ALA A 14 -15.61 -51.49 1.27
C ALA A 14 -16.57 -51.99 0.18
N GLY A 15 -16.61 -51.28 -0.95
CA GLY A 15 -17.20 -51.71 -2.21
C GLY A 15 -16.58 -50.92 -3.36
N ASP A 16 -15.83 -51.61 -4.21
CA ASP A 16 -14.94 -51.09 -5.26
C ASP A 16 -15.34 -51.71 -6.61
N VAL A 17 -15.62 -50.88 -7.64
CA VAL A 17 -15.44 -51.05 -9.11
C VAL A 17 -16.01 -49.77 -9.74
N GLY A 18 -15.50 -49.09 -10.77
CA GLY A 18 -14.51 -49.32 -11.82
C GLY A 18 -14.77 -48.29 -12.94
N ALA A 19 -13.76 -48.00 -13.75
CA ALA A 19 -13.57 -46.79 -14.55
C ALA A 19 -14.41 -46.59 -15.84
N THR A 20 -14.21 -45.39 -16.43
CA THR A 20 -14.29 -44.96 -17.85
C THR A 20 -15.51 -44.15 -18.31
N GLY A 21 -15.23 -43.08 -19.08
CA GLY A 21 -16.15 -42.56 -20.11
C GLY A 21 -16.46 -41.06 -20.05
N ALA A 22 -15.78 -40.28 -20.89
CA ALA A 22 -16.22 -38.95 -21.33
C ALA A 22 -17.55 -39.00 -22.09
N LEU A 23 -18.22 -37.83 -22.21
CA LEU A 23 -19.22 -37.37 -23.20
C LEU A 23 -20.23 -36.48 -22.44
N GLU A 24 -20.81 -35.38 -22.92
CA GLU A 24 -20.66 -34.47 -24.04
C GLU A 24 -21.77 -33.42 -23.74
N LEU A 25 -21.46 -32.13 -23.87
CA LEU A 25 -22.41 -31.02 -23.75
C LEU A 25 -23.20 -30.84 -25.05
N GLU A 26 -24.34 -30.16 -24.93
CA GLU A 26 -25.15 -29.41 -25.94
C GLU A 26 -26.65 -29.85 -25.95
N PRO A 27 -27.58 -29.04 -26.46
CA PRO A 27 -27.99 -27.72 -25.94
C PRO A 27 -29.54 -27.61 -25.90
N TYR A 28 -30.11 -26.54 -25.34
CA TYR A 28 -31.50 -26.18 -25.67
C TYR A 28 -31.63 -24.70 -26.00
N ARG A 29 -32.16 -24.48 -27.21
CA ARG A 29 -32.33 -23.21 -27.93
C ARG A 29 -33.69 -22.56 -27.67
N ASP A 30 -33.65 -21.23 -27.73
CA ASP A 30 -34.59 -20.28 -28.34
C ASP A 30 -36.07 -20.14 -27.84
N LEU A 31 -36.30 -19.02 -27.12
CA LEU A 31 -37.27 -17.91 -27.37
C LEU A 31 -38.81 -18.21 -27.44
N PRO A 32 -39.76 -17.21 -27.38
CA PRO A 32 -39.63 -15.74 -27.34
C PRO A 32 -40.55 -14.97 -26.34
N TYR A 33 -40.33 -13.65 -26.30
CA TYR A 33 -41.21 -12.56 -25.84
C TYR A 33 -42.63 -12.58 -26.45
N ALA A 34 -43.67 -12.22 -25.68
CA ALA A 34 -44.76 -11.28 -26.06
C ALA A 34 -45.81 -11.06 -24.96
N ASP A 35 -46.00 -9.78 -24.60
CA ASP A 35 -47.21 -9.00 -24.31
C ASP A 35 -48.53 -9.61 -23.73
N ARG A 36 -48.87 -9.04 -22.56
CA ARG A 36 -50.14 -8.38 -22.14
C ARG A 36 -51.50 -9.12 -22.08
N GLU A 37 -52.11 -8.88 -20.90
CA GLU A 37 -53.53 -8.82 -20.51
C GLU A 37 -54.23 -10.05 -19.89
N GLY A 38 -54.78 -9.84 -18.67
CA GLY A 38 -56.04 -10.44 -18.25
C GLY A 38 -56.07 -11.26 -16.95
N GLY A 39 -56.29 -10.58 -15.81
CA GLY A 39 -57.36 -10.97 -14.88
C GLY A 39 -57.10 -11.99 -13.75
N ALA A 40 -57.18 -11.44 -12.52
CA ALA A 40 -57.82 -12.00 -11.31
C ALA A 40 -57.06 -13.00 -10.40
N GLY A 41 -56.51 -12.45 -9.30
CA GLY A 41 -57.12 -12.67 -7.97
C GLY A 41 -56.34 -13.50 -6.95
N SER A 42 -55.63 -12.84 -6.02
CA SER A 42 -55.50 -13.18 -4.57
C SER A 42 -54.55 -12.20 -3.84
N PRO A 43 -54.61 -12.07 -2.49
CA PRO A 43 -54.86 -10.77 -1.85
C PRO A 43 -53.63 -10.02 -1.32
N ALA A 44 -53.85 -8.69 -1.22
CA ALA A 44 -53.10 -7.63 -0.57
C ALA A 44 -51.94 -8.04 0.38
N GLY A 45 -50.71 -7.92 -0.12
CA GLY A 45 -49.53 -7.59 0.67
C GLY A 45 -49.40 -6.07 0.80
N THR A 46 -49.10 -5.59 2.00
CA THR A 46 -48.96 -4.19 2.40
C THR A 46 -48.05 -3.37 1.47
N PRO A 47 -48.35 -2.08 1.19
CA PRO A 47 -47.45 -1.23 0.42
C PRO A 47 -46.15 -1.04 1.21
N PHE A 48 -45.01 -1.24 0.55
CA PHE A 48 -43.72 -0.74 1.07
C PHE A 48 -43.85 0.76 1.32
N GLU A 49 -43.69 1.19 2.57
CA GLU A 49 -43.83 2.59 2.94
C GLU A 49 -42.71 3.41 2.29
N GLU A 50 -43.04 4.63 1.88
CA GLU A 50 -42.10 5.65 1.37
C GLU A 50 -40.91 5.89 2.32
N LYS A 51 -41.07 5.55 3.61
CA LYS A 51 -40.01 5.53 4.62
C LYS A 51 -38.92 4.49 4.37
N ASP A 52 -39.25 3.33 3.81
CA ASP A 52 -38.26 2.27 3.54
C ASP A 52 -37.38 2.64 2.33
N LEU A 53 -37.95 3.31 1.33
CA LEU A 53 -37.22 3.90 0.20
C LEU A 53 -36.37 5.10 0.64
N ALA A 54 -36.89 5.96 1.52
CA ALA A 54 -36.13 7.07 2.09
C ALA A 54 -34.98 6.59 2.99
N ALA A 55 -35.17 5.50 3.76
CA ALA A 55 -34.13 4.89 4.58
C ALA A 55 -33.05 4.21 3.72
N ALA A 56 -33.44 3.53 2.64
CA ALA A 56 -32.50 2.97 1.66
C ALA A 56 -31.72 4.06 0.91
N SER A 57 -32.39 5.16 0.54
CA SER A 57 -31.75 6.35 -0.07
C SER A 57 -30.80 7.03 0.91
N ALA A 58 -31.19 7.25 2.16
CA ALA A 58 -30.34 7.87 3.17
C ALA A 58 -29.14 6.99 3.58
N LYS A 59 -29.28 5.66 3.47
CA LYS A 59 -28.18 4.69 3.65
C LYS A 59 -27.24 4.72 2.44
N ARG A 60 -27.80 4.83 1.22
CA ARG A 60 -27.04 5.03 -0.02
C ARG A 60 -26.28 6.36 0.01
N ASP A 61 -26.92 7.46 0.37
CA ASP A 61 -26.32 8.81 0.45
C ASP A 61 -25.22 8.89 1.51
N ARG A 62 -25.33 8.14 2.62
CA ARG A 62 -24.24 8.03 3.61
C ARG A 62 -23.01 7.33 3.07
N VAL A 63 -23.19 6.26 2.28
CA VAL A 63 -22.09 5.58 1.60
C VAL A 63 -21.50 6.48 0.51
N ILE A 64 -22.32 7.18 -0.27
CA ILE A 64 -21.84 8.10 -1.31
C ILE A 64 -21.00 9.26 -0.72
N ASN A 65 -21.41 9.78 0.43
CA ASN A 65 -20.68 10.85 1.13
C ASN A 65 -19.33 10.39 1.70
N SER A 66 -19.13 9.10 2.00
CA SER A 66 -17.81 8.60 2.42
C SER A 66 -16.81 8.56 1.26
N TYR A 67 -17.28 8.29 0.02
CA TYR A 67 -16.45 8.20 -1.18
C TYR A 67 -16.19 9.54 -1.89
N THR A 68 -17.15 10.46 -1.89
CA THR A 68 -17.08 11.64 -2.80
C THR A 68 -16.43 12.87 -2.19
N GLY A 69 -16.22 12.93 -0.87
CA GLY A 69 -15.65 14.11 -0.20
C GLY A 69 -16.41 15.43 -0.47
N GLN A 70 -17.62 15.39 -1.04
CA GLN A 70 -18.36 16.58 -1.45
C GLN A 70 -19.48 16.89 -0.48
N ARG A 71 -19.34 17.98 0.29
CA ARG A 71 -20.48 18.78 0.75
C ARG A 71 -20.44 20.16 0.10
N GLY A 72 -21.33 20.38 -0.88
CA GLY A 72 -21.68 21.70 -1.39
C GLY A 72 -22.75 21.69 -2.48
N SER A 73 -24.01 21.97 -2.12
CA SER A 73 -25.11 22.10 -3.09
C SER A 73 -25.10 23.46 -3.84
N PRO A 74 -25.74 23.56 -5.02
CA PRO A 74 -25.55 24.64 -6.01
C PRO A 74 -25.96 26.05 -5.59
N LYS A 75 -26.66 26.23 -4.46
CA LYS A 75 -27.11 27.56 -4.01
C LYS A 75 -25.97 28.43 -3.47
N ARG A 76 -24.90 27.82 -2.92
CA ARG A 76 -23.72 28.55 -2.41
C ARG A 76 -22.79 29.09 -3.50
N LYS A 77 -22.69 28.39 -4.64
CA LYS A 77 -21.86 28.84 -5.79
C LYS A 77 -22.42 30.11 -6.44
N ARG A 78 -23.74 30.29 -6.49
CA ARG A 78 -24.35 31.54 -7.00
C ARG A 78 -24.03 32.76 -6.14
N ALA A 79 -23.93 32.60 -4.82
CA ALA A 79 -23.54 33.69 -3.92
C ALA A 79 -22.06 34.07 -4.05
N LEU A 80 -21.18 33.08 -4.24
CA LEU A 80 -19.75 33.31 -4.47
C LEU A 80 -19.47 33.98 -5.83
N ILE A 81 -20.21 33.61 -6.88
CA ILE A 81 -20.09 34.22 -8.21
C ILE A 81 -20.55 35.68 -8.19
N LEU A 82 -21.66 35.99 -7.50
CA LEU A 82 -22.13 37.37 -7.36
C LEU A 82 -21.13 38.22 -6.53
N GLY A 83 -20.48 37.64 -5.53
CA GLY A 83 -19.40 38.29 -4.77
C GLY A 83 -18.14 38.55 -5.62
N ALA A 84 -17.74 37.61 -6.46
CA ALA A 84 -16.58 37.74 -7.34
C ALA A 84 -16.79 38.82 -8.43
N ILE A 85 -18.02 38.92 -8.96
CA ILE A 85 -18.38 39.96 -9.95
C ILE A 85 -18.32 41.35 -9.30
N ALA A 86 -18.81 41.51 -8.07
CA ALA A 86 -18.74 42.78 -7.36
C ALA A 86 -17.27 43.20 -7.06
N LEU A 87 -16.41 42.25 -6.71
CA LEU A 87 -14.99 42.51 -6.46
C LEU A 87 -14.23 42.88 -7.74
N ALA A 88 -14.56 42.23 -8.87
CA ALA A 88 -13.98 42.54 -10.17
C ALA A 88 -14.35 43.96 -10.65
N VAL A 89 -15.58 44.43 -10.36
CA VAL A 89 -16.01 45.80 -10.67
C VAL A 89 -15.22 46.83 -9.86
N ILE A 90 -14.88 46.54 -8.60
CA ILE A 90 -14.13 47.48 -7.75
C ILE A 90 -12.63 47.51 -8.15
N LEU A 91 -12.03 46.36 -8.48
CA LEU A 91 -10.65 46.30 -8.98
C LEU A 91 -10.48 46.99 -10.34
N ALA A 92 -11.51 46.95 -11.19
CA ALA A 92 -11.51 47.70 -12.45
C ALA A 92 -11.48 49.23 -12.23
N VAL A 93 -12.07 49.72 -11.13
CA VAL A 93 -12.01 51.13 -10.71
C VAL A 93 -10.62 51.51 -10.15
N ALA A 94 -9.81 50.55 -9.70
CA ALA A 94 -8.47 50.81 -9.15
C ALA A 94 -7.33 50.93 -10.19
N ILE A 95 -7.57 50.61 -11.47
CA ILE A 95 -6.49 50.52 -12.48
C ILE A 95 -6.66 51.52 -13.64
N ALA A 96 -7.88 52.00 -13.89
CA ALA A 96 -8.05 53.16 -14.76
C ALA A 96 -7.73 54.44 -13.97
N VAL A 97 -6.77 55.23 -14.47
CA VAL A 97 -6.44 56.63 -14.06
C VAL A 97 -5.46 56.73 -12.87
N PRO A 98 -4.26 57.35 -12.95
CA PRO A 98 -3.30 57.53 -14.06
C PRO A 98 -1.80 57.49 -13.62
N ILE A 99 -0.91 56.79 -14.32
CA ILE A 99 0.49 57.24 -14.49
C ILE A 99 0.80 57.28 -15.98
N ALA A 100 0.53 58.46 -16.53
CA ALA A 100 0.92 58.89 -17.84
C ALA A 100 2.39 59.36 -17.80
N VAL A 101 3.19 58.83 -18.73
CA VAL A 101 4.16 59.56 -19.56
C VAL A 101 5.50 60.00 -18.92
N THR A 102 6.60 59.40 -19.38
CA THR A 102 7.70 60.06 -20.16
C THR A 102 8.75 59.00 -20.58
N HIS A 103 8.89 58.71 -21.89
CA HIS A 103 9.99 59.08 -22.83
C HIS A 103 11.33 58.33 -22.64
N LYS A 104 12.14 57.91 -23.63
CA LYS A 104 12.08 57.72 -25.10
C LYS A 104 13.48 57.15 -25.53
N SER A 105 13.50 56.26 -26.54
CA SER A 105 14.52 56.09 -27.61
C SER A 105 15.96 55.54 -27.38
N GLY A 106 16.36 54.58 -28.25
CA GLY A 106 17.74 54.46 -28.76
C GLY A 106 18.30 53.04 -29.04
N LYS A 107 18.28 52.59 -30.31
CA LYS A 107 19.25 51.65 -30.97
C LYS A 107 20.04 52.51 -31.99
N PRO A 108 21.22 52.15 -32.58
CA PRO A 108 21.64 50.79 -33.01
C PRO A 108 23.19 50.46 -33.10
N SER A 109 23.47 49.22 -33.55
CA SER A 109 24.52 48.75 -34.51
C SER A 109 25.99 48.47 -34.15
N ASN A 110 26.43 47.26 -34.60
CA ASN A 110 27.70 46.82 -35.24
C ASN A 110 29.01 46.85 -34.40
N ASN A 111 30.01 45.97 -34.54
CA ASN A 111 30.49 45.20 -35.69
C ASN A 111 31.59 44.19 -35.25
N ASN A 112 31.68 43.10 -36.02
CA ASN A 112 32.88 42.41 -36.54
C ASN A 112 33.90 41.58 -35.73
N SER A 113 34.36 40.57 -36.49
CA SER A 113 35.68 39.91 -36.55
C SER A 113 36.01 38.81 -35.53
N SER A 114 36.74 37.73 -35.85
CA SER A 114 37.05 36.90 -37.03
C SER A 114 38.24 36.02 -36.63
N GLY A 115 38.35 34.80 -37.18
CA GLY A 115 39.54 33.94 -37.11
C GLY A 115 39.35 32.78 -36.12
N GLY A 116 39.46 31.51 -36.50
CA GLY A 116 40.27 30.90 -37.56
C GLY A 116 41.34 30.04 -36.90
N GLY A 117 41.29 28.72 -37.09
CA GLY A 117 42.35 27.82 -36.58
C GLY A 117 41.92 26.36 -36.49
N SER A 118 42.45 25.55 -37.39
CA SER A 118 42.21 24.13 -37.62
C SER A 118 43.24 23.24 -36.88
N GLY A 119 42.95 21.94 -36.80
CA GLY A 119 43.87 20.84 -36.47
C GLY A 119 43.36 20.02 -35.28
N GLY A 120 42.98 18.75 -35.35
CA GLY A 120 43.42 17.66 -36.24
C GLY A 120 44.13 16.61 -35.37
N GLY A 121 43.64 15.37 -35.31
CA GLY A 121 44.35 14.26 -34.66
C GLY A 121 43.45 13.15 -34.11
N ASP A 122 43.23 12.14 -34.96
CA ASP A 122 42.63 10.82 -34.72
C ASP A 122 43.54 9.92 -33.85
N GLY A 123 42.95 8.86 -33.26
CA GLY A 123 43.64 7.56 -33.18
C GLY A 123 43.53 6.72 -31.89
N GLY A 124 42.78 5.61 -31.99
CA GLY A 124 43.03 4.29 -31.35
C GLY A 124 42.54 4.13 -29.89
N GLY A 125 41.78 3.10 -29.48
CA GLY A 125 41.66 1.72 -29.98
C GLY A 125 42.23 0.78 -28.89
N GLY A 126 41.39 -0.08 -28.29
CA GLY A 126 41.83 -1.04 -27.27
C GLY A 126 40.69 -1.89 -26.70
N ASP A 127 40.54 -3.07 -27.29
CA ASP A 127 39.56 -4.13 -27.04
C ASP A 127 40.00 -5.07 -25.90
N GLY A 128 39.09 -5.86 -25.33
CA GLY A 128 39.46 -6.90 -24.34
C GLY A 128 38.31 -7.61 -23.64
N GLY A 129 37.71 -8.61 -24.31
CA GLY A 129 36.75 -9.54 -23.73
C GLY A 129 37.38 -10.77 -23.05
N GLY A 130 36.56 -11.50 -22.28
CA GLY A 130 36.87 -12.83 -21.74
C GLY A 130 35.62 -13.52 -21.20
N ASN A 131 35.23 -14.63 -21.82
CA ASN A 131 34.10 -15.51 -21.43
C ASN A 131 34.57 -16.96 -21.42
N GLY A 132 34.00 -17.76 -20.51
CA GLY A 132 34.12 -19.23 -20.42
C GLY A 132 33.46 -19.66 -19.11
N GLY A 133 32.67 -20.73 -18.99
CA GLY A 133 32.36 -21.89 -19.82
C GLY A 133 31.87 -22.96 -18.83
N GLY A 134 30.72 -23.58 -19.08
CA GLY A 134 29.97 -24.40 -18.11
C GLY A 134 30.49 -25.82 -17.84
N GLY A 135 29.79 -26.51 -16.93
CA GLY A 135 29.96 -27.93 -16.62
C GLY A 135 28.68 -28.51 -16.00
N ASP A 136 28.20 -29.59 -16.63
CA ASP A 136 26.96 -30.33 -16.39
C ASP A 136 27.23 -31.58 -15.51
N GLY A 137 26.20 -32.13 -14.86
CA GLY A 137 26.33 -33.35 -14.05
C GLY A 137 25.04 -33.81 -13.35
N GLY A 138 24.30 -34.71 -13.99
CA GLY A 138 23.10 -35.35 -13.45
C GLY A 138 23.33 -36.56 -12.55
N GLY A 139 22.29 -36.99 -11.82
CA GLY A 139 22.27 -38.27 -11.09
C GLY A 139 21.10 -38.51 -10.13
N ASN A 140 20.06 -39.20 -10.64
CA ASN A 140 19.18 -40.21 -10.04
C ASN A 140 18.30 -39.98 -8.77
N ASN A 141 17.01 -40.25 -9.01
CA ASN A 141 15.88 -40.56 -8.12
C ASN A 141 16.12 -41.65 -7.06
N LYS A 142 15.51 -41.47 -5.88
CA LYS A 142 14.84 -42.53 -5.10
C LYS A 142 13.71 -41.95 -4.24
N THR A 143 12.52 -42.51 -4.43
CA THR A 143 11.28 -42.31 -3.68
C THR A 143 11.32 -43.04 -2.34
N GLU A 144 10.81 -42.43 -1.27
CA GLU A 144 10.15 -43.15 -0.17
C GLU A 144 9.18 -42.24 0.61
N THR A 145 8.09 -42.86 1.06
CA THR A 145 6.84 -42.31 1.60
C THR A 145 6.84 -42.24 3.13
N GLY A 146 6.25 -41.21 3.73
CA GLY A 146 5.90 -41.22 5.16
C GLY A 146 5.36 -39.89 5.68
N SER A 147 4.11 -39.88 6.15
CA SER A 147 3.37 -38.73 6.67
C SER A 147 3.57 -38.56 8.18
N GLY A 148 3.94 -37.35 8.64
CA GLY A 148 4.08 -36.97 10.06
C GLY A 148 4.37 -35.46 10.22
N PRO A 149 4.12 -34.83 11.40
CA PRO A 149 3.95 -33.39 11.51
C PRO A 149 5.29 -32.61 11.57
N GLY A 150 5.53 -31.77 10.56
CA GLY A 150 6.22 -30.49 10.68
C GLY A 150 7.70 -30.50 11.07
N GLU A 151 8.54 -31.33 10.44
CA GLU A 151 9.99 -31.09 10.38
C GLU A 151 10.30 -30.08 9.26
N GLY A 152 11.10 -29.05 9.57
CA GLY A 152 11.61 -28.14 8.55
C GLY A 152 12.45 -28.89 7.51
N PRO A 153 12.55 -28.41 6.25
CA PRO A 153 13.17 -29.17 5.19
C PRO A 153 14.67 -29.38 5.48
N THR A 154 15.09 -30.64 5.59
CA THR A 154 16.50 -31.03 5.42
C THR A 154 16.87 -30.83 3.95
N VAL A 155 17.41 -29.65 3.62
CA VAL A 155 17.91 -29.33 2.28
C VAL A 155 19.26 -30.01 2.07
N ASN A 156 19.32 -30.95 1.12
CA ASN A 156 20.57 -31.47 0.58
C ASN A 156 21.39 -30.34 -0.08
N GLY A 157 22.34 -29.77 0.66
CA GLY A 157 23.60 -29.18 0.16
C GLY A 157 23.56 -27.86 -0.65
N VAL A 158 22.44 -27.45 -1.26
CA VAL A 158 22.38 -26.22 -2.08
C VAL A 158 21.83 -25.06 -1.26
N THR A 159 22.72 -24.16 -0.82
CA THR A 159 22.34 -22.98 -0.03
C THR A 159 22.23 -21.69 -0.84
N THR A 160 22.57 -21.74 -2.12
CA THR A 160 22.49 -20.59 -3.03
C THR A 160 22.37 -21.05 -4.48
N GLY A 161 21.79 -20.21 -5.34
CA GLY A 161 21.69 -20.47 -6.77
C GLY A 161 21.27 -19.24 -7.56
N GLY A 162 21.33 -19.37 -8.88
CA GLY A 162 20.90 -18.34 -9.83
C GLY A 162 19.95 -18.89 -10.87
N TYR A 163 19.85 -18.23 -12.03
CA TYR A 163 19.02 -18.68 -13.14
C TYR A 163 19.20 -20.18 -13.46
N GLY A 164 18.09 -20.91 -13.58
CA GLY A 164 18.08 -22.34 -13.93
C GLY A 164 18.27 -23.30 -12.75
N SER A 165 18.57 -22.80 -11.55
CA SER A 165 18.64 -23.63 -10.34
C SER A 165 17.25 -24.10 -9.89
N THR A 166 17.21 -25.25 -9.22
CA THR A 166 15.99 -25.80 -8.61
C THR A 166 15.79 -25.23 -7.21
N ILE A 167 14.58 -24.75 -6.93
CA ILE A 167 14.10 -24.37 -5.60
C ILE A 167 13.16 -25.46 -5.10
N ILE A 168 13.27 -25.76 -3.81
CA ILE A 168 12.28 -26.50 -3.04
C ILE A 168 11.77 -25.57 -1.94
N THR A 169 10.46 -25.36 -1.87
CA THR A 169 9.81 -24.53 -0.85
C THR A 169 9.63 -25.28 0.46
N ASP A 170 9.27 -24.57 1.54
CA ASP A 170 8.84 -25.17 2.81
C ASP A 170 7.63 -26.10 2.68
N LYS A 171 6.79 -25.87 1.67
CA LYS A 171 5.64 -26.70 1.29
C LYS A 171 5.99 -27.85 0.33
N ASN A 172 7.28 -28.15 0.13
CA ASN A 172 7.79 -29.16 -0.80
C ASN A 172 7.38 -28.93 -2.27
N VAL A 173 7.04 -27.70 -2.66
CA VAL A 173 6.85 -27.35 -4.06
C VAL A 173 8.22 -27.19 -4.70
N THR A 174 8.41 -27.83 -5.86
CA THR A 174 9.66 -27.76 -6.62
C THR A 174 9.47 -26.94 -7.89
N PHE A 175 10.31 -25.93 -8.12
CA PHE A 175 10.29 -25.13 -9.35
C PHE A 175 11.70 -24.68 -9.76
N THR A 176 11.84 -24.25 -11.02
CA THR A 176 13.10 -23.68 -11.53
C THR A 176 13.10 -22.17 -11.34
N TYR A 177 14.17 -21.61 -10.76
CA TYR A 177 14.33 -20.17 -10.61
C TYR A 177 14.61 -19.51 -11.98
N GLN A 178 13.71 -18.65 -12.44
CA GLN A 178 13.69 -18.10 -13.81
C GLN A 178 14.31 -16.70 -13.94
N ASN A 179 15.02 -16.22 -12.91
CA ASN A 179 15.56 -14.86 -12.92
C ASN A 179 16.77 -14.73 -13.85
N LYS A 180 16.52 -14.28 -15.09
CA LYS A 180 17.53 -14.06 -16.15
C LYS A 180 18.39 -12.82 -15.93
N PHE A 181 18.15 -12.05 -14.87
CA PHE A 181 18.75 -10.74 -14.62
C PHE A 181 20.00 -10.79 -13.72
N GLY A 182 20.58 -11.98 -13.57
CA GLY A 182 21.77 -12.20 -12.75
C GLY A 182 21.51 -12.16 -11.25
N GLY A 183 20.26 -12.37 -10.83
CA GLY A 183 19.91 -12.49 -9.42
C GLY A 183 20.41 -13.79 -8.79
N VAL A 184 20.78 -13.72 -7.52
CA VAL A 184 21.26 -14.84 -6.71
C VAL A 184 20.35 -14.98 -5.49
N TRP A 185 19.74 -16.16 -5.33
CA TRP A 185 19.00 -16.49 -4.12
C TRP A 185 19.93 -17.16 -3.09
N VAL A 186 19.61 -17.00 -1.81
CA VAL A 186 20.35 -17.59 -0.69
C VAL A 186 19.37 -18.16 0.33
N MET A 187 19.57 -19.42 0.71
CA MET A 187 18.86 -20.11 1.77
C MET A 187 19.84 -21.06 2.44
N ASP A 188 20.48 -20.59 3.51
CA ASP A 188 21.38 -21.40 4.32
C ASP A 188 20.65 -21.83 5.59
N PRO A 189 20.35 -23.13 5.79
CA PRO A 189 19.74 -23.61 7.02
C PRO A 189 20.54 -23.30 8.29
N ASN A 190 21.87 -23.12 8.16
CA ASN A 190 22.74 -22.77 9.29
C ASN A 190 22.92 -21.24 9.46
N ASP A 191 22.43 -20.44 8.51
CA ASP A 191 22.36 -18.98 8.59
C ASP A 191 21.03 -18.48 7.99
N PRO A 192 19.89 -18.73 8.66
CA PRO A 192 18.57 -18.40 8.11
C PRO A 192 18.32 -16.89 7.96
N PHE A 193 19.20 -16.05 8.53
CA PHE A 193 19.14 -14.59 8.46
C PHE A 193 20.19 -13.99 7.52
N ASN A 194 20.79 -14.81 6.66
CA ASN A 194 21.77 -14.38 5.67
C ASN A 194 21.21 -13.29 4.73
N MET A 195 21.98 -12.21 4.50
CA MET A 195 21.58 -11.07 3.65
C MET A 195 22.38 -10.98 2.34
N ASN A 196 23.01 -12.07 1.89
CA ASN A 196 23.86 -12.05 0.69
C ASN A 196 23.06 -12.17 -0.62
N ALA A 197 21.76 -12.47 -0.57
CA ALA A 197 20.93 -12.55 -1.75
C ALA A 197 20.85 -11.20 -2.50
N GLN A 198 20.73 -11.27 -3.82
CA GLN A 198 20.68 -10.14 -4.72
C GLN A 198 19.57 -10.36 -5.75
N ALA A 199 18.58 -9.47 -5.81
CA ALA A 199 17.46 -9.65 -6.74
C ALA A 199 17.91 -9.57 -8.21
N GLN A 200 18.77 -8.62 -8.56
CA GLN A 200 19.32 -8.47 -9.92
C GLN A 200 20.76 -7.94 -9.88
N SER A 201 21.53 -8.20 -10.94
CA SER A 201 22.94 -7.79 -11.06
C SER A 201 23.20 -6.28 -10.98
N TRP A 202 22.19 -5.44 -11.23
CA TRP A 202 22.30 -3.96 -11.22
C TRP A 202 21.80 -3.31 -9.94
N VAL A 203 21.30 -4.08 -8.96
CA VAL A 203 20.90 -3.56 -7.64
C VAL A 203 21.82 -4.14 -6.56
N PRO A 204 22.08 -3.42 -5.46
CA PRO A 204 22.93 -3.95 -4.40
C PRO A 204 22.27 -5.16 -3.70
N PRO A 205 23.06 -6.18 -3.29
CA PRO A 205 22.58 -7.26 -2.41
C PRO A 205 22.05 -6.70 -1.08
N LEU A 206 21.28 -7.50 -0.32
CA LEU A 206 20.61 -7.02 0.90
C LEU A 206 21.57 -6.57 2.01
N ASN A 207 22.76 -7.16 2.08
CA ASN A 207 23.83 -6.78 3.01
C ASN A 207 24.51 -5.43 2.68
N GLN A 208 24.12 -4.78 1.58
CA GLN A 208 24.60 -3.47 1.18
C GLN A 208 23.49 -2.41 1.26
N SER A 209 23.89 -1.18 1.57
CA SER A 209 22.97 -0.05 1.65
C SER A 209 22.36 0.28 0.28
N TRP A 210 21.08 0.64 0.28
CA TRP A 210 20.40 1.18 -0.89
C TRP A 210 20.66 2.68 -1.04
N ASN A 211 21.10 3.13 -2.21
CA ASN A 211 21.31 4.55 -2.48
C ASN A 211 20.17 5.09 -3.35
N PHE A 212 19.19 5.77 -2.75
CA PHE A 212 18.05 6.34 -3.48
C PHE A 212 18.42 7.37 -4.56
N ALA A 213 19.61 7.99 -4.50
CA ALA A 213 20.07 8.89 -5.56
C ALA A 213 20.60 8.16 -6.80
N LYS A 214 20.94 6.86 -6.68
CA LYS A 214 21.56 6.07 -7.76
C LYS A 214 20.75 4.84 -8.16
N ASN A 215 20.00 4.28 -7.23
CA ASN A 215 19.22 3.06 -7.40
C ASN A 215 17.73 3.41 -7.47
N ARG A 216 17.05 2.89 -8.49
CA ARG A 216 15.61 3.07 -8.69
C ARG A 216 14.85 1.91 -8.09
N ILE A 217 13.71 2.20 -7.46
CA ILE A 217 12.81 1.16 -6.98
C ILE A 217 11.96 0.73 -8.16
N PHE A 218 12.07 -0.55 -8.52
CA PHE A 218 11.09 -1.26 -9.35
C PHE A 218 10.42 -2.28 -8.45
N GLY A 219 9.15 -2.04 -8.13
CA GLY A 219 8.44 -2.87 -7.18
C GLY A 219 6.96 -3.06 -7.50
N VAL A 220 6.35 -3.94 -6.73
CA VAL A 220 4.91 -4.22 -6.77
C VAL A 220 4.36 -4.19 -5.34
N ASN A 221 3.08 -3.86 -5.22
CA ASN A 221 2.34 -4.04 -3.99
C ASN A 221 1.87 -5.49 -3.86
N LEU A 222 1.78 -5.98 -2.63
CA LEU A 222 1.13 -7.25 -2.27
C LEU A 222 -0.28 -6.97 -1.73
N GLY A 223 -1.04 -6.15 -2.45
CA GLY A 223 -2.41 -5.77 -2.12
C GLY A 223 -3.38 -6.95 -2.20
N GLY A 224 -4.44 -6.92 -1.38
CA GLY A 224 -5.40 -8.01 -1.27
C GLY A 224 -4.89 -9.26 -0.53
N TRP A 225 -3.66 -9.27 0.00
CA TRP A 225 -3.11 -10.39 0.76
C TRP A 225 -3.40 -10.27 2.26
N LEU A 226 -2.73 -9.37 2.99
CA LEU A 226 -2.94 -9.22 4.44
C LEU A 226 -4.06 -8.23 4.79
N VAL A 227 -4.50 -7.45 3.80
CA VAL A 227 -5.68 -6.57 3.85
C VAL A 227 -6.53 -6.89 2.63
N LEU A 228 -7.74 -7.38 2.84
CA LEU A 228 -8.62 -7.86 1.78
C LEU A 228 -9.39 -6.71 1.14
N GLU A 229 -9.42 -6.73 -0.19
CA GLU A 229 -10.13 -5.74 -1.00
C GLU A 229 -11.08 -6.40 -2.00
N PRO A 230 -12.31 -5.89 -2.16
CA PRO A 230 -13.32 -6.42 -3.07
C PRO A 230 -12.85 -6.65 -4.50
N PHE A 231 -12.13 -5.70 -5.10
CA PHE A 231 -11.74 -5.82 -6.49
C PHE A 231 -10.53 -6.75 -6.70
N ILE A 232 -9.73 -6.97 -5.65
CA ILE A 232 -8.55 -7.86 -5.69
C ILE A 232 -8.95 -9.31 -5.37
N THR A 233 -9.91 -9.52 -4.45
CA THR A 233 -10.38 -10.85 -4.02
C THR A 233 -11.89 -11.04 -4.25
N PRO A 234 -12.41 -10.81 -5.47
CA PRO A 234 -13.85 -10.70 -5.71
C PRO A 234 -14.64 -11.96 -5.33
N ALA A 235 -14.04 -13.15 -5.46
CA ALA A 235 -14.70 -14.42 -5.09
C ALA A 235 -15.26 -14.43 -3.66
N TYR A 236 -14.55 -13.86 -2.68
CA TYR A 236 -15.01 -13.85 -1.29
C TYR A 236 -16.22 -12.95 -1.11
N TYR A 237 -16.22 -11.79 -1.75
CA TYR A 237 -17.33 -10.85 -1.66
C TYR A 237 -18.53 -11.27 -2.51
N GLN A 238 -18.31 -12.07 -3.56
CA GLN A 238 -19.40 -12.73 -4.29
C GLN A 238 -20.06 -13.83 -3.43
N LYS A 239 -19.27 -14.63 -2.71
CA LYS A 239 -19.78 -15.60 -1.71
C LYS A 239 -20.57 -14.89 -0.61
N TYR A 240 -20.01 -13.82 -0.04
CA TYR A 240 -20.62 -13.03 1.03
C TYR A 240 -21.12 -11.67 0.53
N SER A 241 -22.12 -11.67 -0.35
CA SER A 241 -22.60 -10.49 -1.11
C SER A 241 -23.04 -9.25 -0.29
N LYS A 242 -23.21 -9.38 1.02
CA LYS A 242 -23.51 -8.26 1.93
C LYS A 242 -22.25 -7.56 2.46
N ALA A 243 -21.10 -8.21 2.38
CA ALA A 243 -19.82 -7.64 2.78
C ALA A 243 -19.38 -6.55 1.80
N LYS A 244 -18.72 -5.51 2.31
CA LYS A 244 -18.24 -4.35 1.54
C LYS A 244 -16.76 -4.04 1.76
N ASP A 245 -16.20 -4.60 2.83
CA ASP A 245 -14.87 -4.38 3.37
C ASP A 245 -14.49 -5.62 4.22
N GLU A 246 -13.26 -5.66 4.73
CA GLU A 246 -12.81 -6.78 5.55
C GLU A 246 -13.55 -6.89 6.89
N TRP A 247 -14.01 -5.76 7.46
CA TRP A 247 -14.84 -5.77 8.67
C TRP A 247 -16.09 -6.63 8.50
N THR A 248 -16.91 -6.30 7.49
CA THR A 248 -18.18 -6.98 7.23
C THR A 248 -17.98 -8.37 6.63
N LEU A 249 -16.88 -8.59 5.92
CA LEU A 249 -16.48 -9.91 5.44
C LEU A 249 -16.13 -10.84 6.62
N SER A 250 -15.34 -10.36 7.59
CA SER A 250 -14.95 -11.16 8.76
C SER A 250 -16.16 -11.55 9.61
N GLN A 251 -17.12 -10.62 9.78
CA GLN A 251 -18.41 -10.93 10.42
C GLN A 251 -19.19 -12.00 9.66
N ALA A 252 -19.26 -11.91 8.33
CA ALA A 252 -19.99 -12.86 7.50
C ALA A 252 -19.35 -14.26 7.52
N ILE A 253 -18.02 -14.34 7.47
CA ILE A 253 -17.27 -15.59 7.58
C ILE A 253 -17.51 -16.23 8.95
N ALA A 254 -17.38 -15.46 10.04
CA ALA A 254 -17.60 -15.96 11.39
C ALA A 254 -19.03 -16.45 11.63
N ALA A 255 -20.02 -15.87 10.94
CA ALA A 255 -21.41 -16.27 11.00
C ALA A 255 -21.76 -17.46 10.08
N ASP A 256 -20.90 -17.82 9.12
CA ASP A 256 -21.10 -18.94 8.20
C ASP A 256 -20.50 -20.23 8.78
N PRO A 257 -21.31 -21.20 9.25
CA PRO A 257 -20.81 -22.45 9.82
C PRO A 257 -20.09 -23.33 8.79
N SER A 258 -20.29 -23.09 7.49
CA SER A 258 -19.60 -23.82 6.41
C SER A 258 -18.22 -23.24 6.06
N SER A 259 -17.83 -22.10 6.64
CA SER A 259 -16.56 -21.43 6.34
C SER A 259 -15.34 -22.11 6.94
N GLY A 260 -15.53 -22.99 7.93
CA GLY A 260 -14.45 -23.50 8.79
C GLY A 260 -14.04 -22.53 9.91
N GLY A 261 -14.71 -21.39 10.03
CA GLY A 261 -14.39 -20.31 10.97
C GLY A 261 -13.43 -19.28 10.39
N LEU A 262 -13.40 -18.09 11.00
CA LEU A 262 -12.62 -16.95 10.52
C LEU A 262 -11.12 -17.26 10.40
N GLU A 263 -10.55 -17.92 11.41
CA GLU A 263 -9.13 -18.26 11.44
C GLU A 263 -8.73 -19.21 10.32
N ALA A 264 -9.44 -20.32 10.15
CA ALA A 264 -9.14 -21.30 9.09
C ALA A 264 -9.31 -20.67 7.70
N PHE A 265 -10.36 -19.86 7.51
CA PHE A 265 -10.63 -19.19 6.24
C PHE A 265 -9.51 -18.23 5.84
N LEU A 266 -9.14 -17.30 6.73
CA LEU A 266 -8.11 -16.30 6.43
C LEU A 266 -6.71 -16.91 6.41
N THR A 267 -6.44 -17.93 7.23
CA THR A 267 -5.17 -18.68 7.15
C THR A 267 -5.04 -19.32 5.77
N ASN A 268 -6.09 -19.99 5.26
CA ASN A 268 -6.07 -20.55 3.91
C ASN A 268 -5.86 -19.48 2.83
N HIS A 269 -6.51 -18.32 2.96
CA HIS A 269 -6.27 -17.20 2.05
C HIS A 269 -4.80 -16.76 2.08
N TYR A 270 -4.25 -16.49 3.27
CA TYR A 270 -2.88 -16.04 3.40
C TYR A 270 -1.86 -17.09 2.92
N ASP A 271 -2.16 -18.38 3.08
CA ASP A 271 -1.30 -19.49 2.64
C ASP A 271 -1.26 -19.72 1.12
N THR A 272 -2.27 -19.25 0.40
CA THR A 272 -2.49 -19.60 -1.01
C THR A 272 -2.53 -18.39 -1.93
N PHE A 273 -2.85 -17.20 -1.40
CA PHE A 273 -2.94 -16.01 -2.22
C PHE A 273 -1.57 -15.47 -2.57
N ILE A 274 -0.64 -15.25 -1.64
CA ILE A 274 0.76 -14.96 -1.99
C ILE A 274 1.66 -16.04 -1.40
N THR A 275 2.57 -16.54 -2.22
CA THR A 275 3.39 -17.72 -1.96
C THR A 275 4.88 -17.39 -2.17
N GLU A 276 5.76 -18.34 -1.86
CA GLU A 276 7.19 -18.19 -2.12
C GLU A 276 7.47 -18.02 -3.63
N GLU A 277 6.73 -18.76 -4.45
CA GLU A 277 6.78 -18.74 -5.90
C GLU A 277 6.49 -17.35 -6.45
N ASP A 278 5.59 -16.59 -5.81
CA ASP A 278 5.32 -15.19 -6.16
C ASP A 278 6.57 -14.31 -5.93
N PHE A 279 7.30 -14.48 -4.83
CA PHE A 279 8.53 -13.72 -4.58
C PHE A 279 9.64 -14.08 -5.58
N ALA A 280 9.78 -15.37 -5.91
CA ALA A 280 10.71 -15.80 -6.95
C ALA A 280 10.32 -15.23 -8.33
N ALA A 281 9.03 -15.17 -8.64
CA ALA A 281 8.50 -14.59 -9.88
C ALA A 281 8.68 -13.06 -9.94
N ILE A 282 8.47 -12.35 -8.82
CA ILE A 282 8.73 -10.90 -8.69
C ILE A 282 10.21 -10.61 -8.99
N ALA A 283 11.15 -11.35 -8.37
CA ALA A 283 12.57 -11.20 -8.67
C ALA A 283 12.87 -11.52 -10.15
N SER A 284 12.23 -12.56 -10.69
CA SER A 284 12.37 -12.99 -12.09
C SER A 284 11.78 -12.01 -13.11
N ALA A 285 10.86 -11.12 -12.67
CA ALA A 285 10.33 -10.01 -13.44
C ALA A 285 11.24 -8.76 -13.43
N GLY A 286 12.44 -8.86 -12.85
CA GLY A 286 13.39 -7.75 -12.75
C GLY A 286 13.04 -6.73 -11.66
N LEU A 287 12.13 -7.08 -10.75
CA LEU A 287 11.72 -6.25 -9.62
C LEU A 287 12.57 -6.55 -8.38
N SER A 288 12.92 -5.52 -7.62
CA SER A 288 13.81 -5.62 -6.44
C SER A 288 13.13 -5.25 -5.12
N TRP A 289 11.87 -4.84 -5.17
CA TRP A 289 11.12 -4.37 -4.01
C TRP A 289 9.69 -4.88 -4.00
N VAL A 290 9.15 -5.07 -2.80
CA VAL A 290 7.72 -5.23 -2.56
C VAL A 290 7.23 -4.17 -1.56
N ARG A 291 6.03 -3.63 -1.78
CA ARG A 291 5.30 -2.87 -0.76
C ARG A 291 4.25 -3.79 -0.14
N LEU A 292 4.28 -3.94 1.17
CA LEU A 292 3.47 -4.91 1.90
C LEU A 292 2.48 -4.19 2.82
N PRO A 293 1.21 -4.06 2.39
CA PRO A 293 0.12 -3.63 3.25
C PRO A 293 -0.02 -4.56 4.46
N LEU A 294 0.20 -4.02 5.66
CA LEU A 294 0.04 -4.69 6.94
C LEU A 294 -1.11 -4.03 7.70
N PRO A 295 -2.09 -4.79 8.20
CA PRO A 295 -3.14 -4.21 9.03
C PRO A 295 -2.74 -4.04 10.49
N PHE A 296 -3.35 -3.09 11.20
CA PHE A 296 -3.13 -2.92 12.65
C PHE A 296 -3.52 -4.16 13.46
N TRP A 297 -4.49 -4.97 12.99
CA TRP A 297 -4.91 -6.20 13.68
C TRP A 297 -3.86 -7.32 13.58
N ALA A 298 -2.76 -7.13 12.85
CA ALA A 298 -1.57 -7.97 13.00
C ALA A 298 -1.01 -7.96 14.44
N ILE A 299 -1.37 -6.98 15.27
CA ILE A 299 -0.98 -6.90 16.69
C ILE A 299 -2.10 -7.40 17.60
N GLU A 300 -3.24 -6.70 17.62
CA GLU A 300 -4.40 -7.04 18.44
C GLU A 300 -5.68 -6.39 17.89
N THR A 301 -6.82 -6.93 18.31
CA THR A 301 -8.13 -6.30 18.20
C THR A 301 -8.61 -5.83 19.58
N ARG A 302 -9.50 -4.83 19.62
CA ARG A 302 -10.15 -4.35 20.85
C ARG A 302 -11.67 -4.36 20.67
N ASN A 303 -12.38 -4.56 21.78
CA ASN A 303 -13.85 -4.57 21.83
C ASN A 303 -14.44 -5.61 20.85
N ASP A 304 -15.36 -5.17 19.99
CA ASP A 304 -16.11 -5.96 19.00
C ASP A 304 -15.52 -5.88 17.59
N GLU A 305 -14.26 -5.49 17.45
CA GLU A 305 -13.52 -5.56 16.18
C GLU A 305 -13.50 -7.01 15.65
N PRO A 306 -14.09 -7.27 14.47
CA PRO A 306 -14.32 -8.63 13.98
C PRO A 306 -13.11 -9.21 13.23
N PHE A 307 -11.99 -8.47 13.16
CA PHE A 307 -10.79 -8.91 12.45
C PHE A 307 -10.12 -10.09 13.14
N LEU A 308 -9.31 -10.84 12.40
CA LEU A 308 -8.51 -11.94 12.94
C LEU A 308 -7.18 -11.40 13.50
N PRO A 309 -6.99 -11.34 14.83
CA PRO A 309 -5.77 -10.77 15.39
C PRO A 309 -4.56 -11.69 15.17
N LYS A 310 -3.37 -11.11 15.02
CA LYS A 310 -2.04 -11.78 15.05
C LYS A 310 -1.71 -12.74 13.90
N VAL A 311 -2.67 -13.28 13.18
CA VAL A 311 -2.38 -14.25 12.11
C VAL A 311 -1.64 -13.59 10.95
N ALA A 312 -2.04 -12.39 10.52
CA ALA A 312 -1.35 -11.62 9.48
C ALA A 312 0.14 -11.37 9.80
N TRP A 313 0.51 -11.25 11.08
CA TRP A 313 1.91 -11.10 11.50
C TRP A 313 2.77 -12.31 11.13
N THR A 314 2.22 -13.52 11.23
CA THR A 314 2.91 -14.77 10.83
C THR A 314 3.29 -14.73 9.35
N TYR A 315 2.41 -14.18 8.50
CA TYR A 315 2.63 -14.08 7.06
C TYR A 315 3.53 -12.90 6.68
N PHE A 316 3.53 -11.82 7.47
CA PHE A 316 4.60 -10.81 7.38
C PHE A 316 5.99 -11.44 7.60
N LEU A 317 6.14 -12.33 8.58
CA LEU A 317 7.40 -13.03 8.82
C LEU A 317 7.79 -13.95 7.65
N LYS A 318 6.83 -14.66 7.05
CA LYS A 318 7.06 -15.43 5.80
C LYS A 318 7.50 -14.51 4.65
N ALA A 319 6.87 -13.35 4.50
CA ALA A 319 7.26 -12.36 3.50
C ALA A 319 8.71 -11.87 3.71
N CYS A 320 9.14 -11.63 4.96
CA CYS A 320 10.52 -11.30 5.28
C CYS A 320 11.49 -12.44 4.92
N GLU A 321 11.11 -13.69 5.16
CA GLU A 321 11.91 -14.85 4.79
C GLU A 321 12.08 -14.96 3.27
N TRP A 322 10.99 -14.90 2.52
CA TRP A 322 11.03 -14.98 1.05
C TRP A 322 11.75 -13.77 0.44
N ALA A 323 11.50 -12.57 0.96
CA ALA A 323 12.21 -11.36 0.52
C ALA A 323 13.72 -11.50 0.71
N ARG A 324 14.15 -11.97 1.90
CA ARG A 324 15.55 -12.25 2.20
C ARG A 324 16.13 -13.29 1.26
N LYS A 325 15.42 -14.40 1.01
CA LYS A 325 15.86 -15.48 0.12
C LYS A 325 16.13 -15.00 -1.31
N TYR A 326 15.28 -14.14 -1.86
CA TYR A 326 15.35 -13.68 -3.26
C TYR A 326 15.99 -12.30 -3.44
N GLY A 327 16.56 -11.72 -2.38
CA GLY A 327 17.26 -10.44 -2.45
C GLY A 327 16.34 -9.22 -2.63
N ILE A 328 15.06 -9.36 -2.27
CA ILE A 328 14.02 -8.33 -2.39
C ILE A 328 13.99 -7.48 -1.12
N ARG A 329 13.87 -6.16 -1.28
CA ARG A 329 13.66 -5.21 -0.16
C ARG A 329 12.18 -4.96 0.08
N ILE A 330 11.83 -4.63 1.31
CA ILE A 330 10.44 -4.40 1.72
C ILE A 330 10.23 -2.92 2.03
N ASN A 331 9.19 -2.33 1.42
CA ASN A 331 8.46 -1.21 1.99
C ASN A 331 7.31 -1.77 2.82
N LEU A 332 7.44 -1.74 4.15
CA LEU A 332 6.35 -2.18 5.01
C LEU A 332 5.37 -1.01 5.15
N ASP A 333 4.09 -1.25 4.96
CA ASP A 333 3.07 -0.21 4.95
C ASP A 333 1.98 -0.51 5.97
N LEU A 334 1.82 0.34 6.98
CA LEU A 334 0.70 0.23 7.91
C LEU A 334 -0.56 0.76 7.22
N HIS A 335 -1.25 -0.15 6.55
CA HIS A 335 -2.30 0.17 5.60
C HIS A 335 -3.62 0.56 6.28
N THR A 336 -3.78 0.18 7.55
CA THR A 336 -5.00 0.42 8.32
C THR A 336 -4.67 1.05 9.68
N MET A 337 -5.44 2.08 10.06
CA MET A 337 -5.36 2.71 11.38
C MET A 337 -6.62 2.42 12.19
N PRO A 338 -6.53 2.30 13.54
CA PRO A 338 -7.71 2.22 14.39
C PRO A 338 -8.65 3.42 14.15
N GLY A 339 -9.94 3.15 13.89
CA GLY A 339 -10.91 4.18 13.53
C GLY A 339 -10.90 4.63 12.06
N SER A 340 -10.01 4.07 11.24
CA SER A 340 -9.80 4.40 9.83
C SER A 340 -9.30 5.84 9.57
N GLN A 341 -8.31 5.95 8.68
CA GLN A 341 -7.64 7.19 8.30
C GLN A 341 -8.19 7.81 7.01
N ASN A 342 -9.02 7.09 6.24
CA ASN A 342 -9.56 7.56 4.96
C ASN A 342 -11.05 7.23 4.73
N GLY A 343 -11.57 6.21 5.41
CA GLY A 343 -12.96 5.75 5.29
C GLY A 343 -13.21 4.92 4.05
N PHE A 344 -12.17 4.42 3.38
CA PHE A 344 -12.25 3.52 2.25
C PHE A 344 -12.20 2.06 2.71
N ASN A 345 -12.69 1.13 1.87
CA ASN A 345 -12.74 -0.31 2.20
C ASN A 345 -11.36 -0.90 2.55
N HIS A 346 -10.30 -0.49 1.86
CA HIS A 346 -8.92 -0.92 2.09
C HIS A 346 -8.31 -0.37 3.39
N SER A 347 -8.96 0.56 4.11
CA SER A 347 -8.59 0.85 5.52
C SER A 347 -9.14 -0.20 6.52
N GLY A 348 -9.76 -1.27 6.03
CA GLY A 348 -10.38 -2.36 6.78
C GLY A 348 -11.87 -2.15 7.06
N ARG A 349 -12.34 -0.89 7.12
CA ARG A 349 -13.77 -0.56 7.31
C ARG A 349 -14.17 0.66 6.50
N LEU A 350 -15.11 0.45 5.58
CA LEU A 350 -15.71 1.48 4.76
C LEU A 350 -16.57 2.44 5.59
N GLY A 351 -16.43 3.73 5.35
CA GLY A 351 -17.32 4.77 5.88
C GLY A 351 -16.57 5.92 6.55
N LEU A 352 -16.42 5.83 7.87
CA LEU A 352 -16.02 6.96 8.70
C LEU A 352 -14.50 7.09 8.83
N VAL A 353 -14.06 8.30 9.13
CA VAL A 353 -12.69 8.62 9.55
C VAL A 353 -12.77 9.06 11.01
N ASN A 354 -12.24 8.24 11.91
CA ASN A 354 -12.17 8.50 13.34
C ASN A 354 -10.73 8.37 13.88
N TRP A 355 -9.72 8.21 13.02
CA TRP A 355 -8.32 8.41 13.39
C TRP A 355 -7.98 9.90 13.25
N LEU A 356 -7.50 10.53 14.34
CA LEU A 356 -7.24 11.99 14.39
C LEU A 356 -8.45 12.87 14.02
N MET A 357 -9.66 12.33 14.14
CA MET A 357 -10.91 13.01 13.81
C MET A 357 -12.04 12.46 14.69
N GLY A 358 -13.00 13.32 15.03
CA GLY A 358 -14.15 12.94 15.84
C GLY A 358 -13.82 12.60 17.29
N THR A 359 -14.85 12.23 18.05
CA THR A 359 -14.77 12.04 19.52
C THR A 359 -13.64 11.08 19.93
N MET A 360 -13.50 9.95 19.24
CA MET A 360 -12.47 8.94 19.53
C MET A 360 -11.11 9.22 18.88
N GLY A 361 -10.94 10.37 18.21
CA GLY A 361 -9.77 10.72 17.40
C GLY A 361 -8.44 10.61 18.13
N ILE A 362 -8.36 11.12 19.37
CA ILE A 362 -7.14 11.07 20.18
C ILE A 362 -6.81 9.65 20.63
N ALA A 363 -7.78 8.95 21.23
CA ALA A 363 -7.60 7.57 21.68
C ALA A 363 -7.17 6.63 20.54
N ASN A 364 -7.80 6.75 19.37
CA ASN A 364 -7.44 6.00 18.17
C ASN A 364 -6.02 6.31 17.70
N ALA A 365 -5.62 7.59 17.75
CA ALA A 365 -4.28 8.00 17.37
C ALA A 365 -3.19 7.55 18.37
N GLN A 366 -3.50 7.53 19.67
CA GLN A 366 -2.61 6.97 20.70
C GLN A 366 -2.38 5.47 20.48
N ARG A 367 -3.45 4.71 20.20
CA ARG A 367 -3.36 3.29 19.85
C ARG A 367 -2.55 3.06 18.57
N GLY A 368 -2.79 3.86 17.53
CA GLY A 368 -2.01 3.79 16.30
C GLY A 368 -0.52 4.07 16.50
N LEU A 369 -0.17 5.06 17.32
CA LEU A 369 1.23 5.39 17.63
C LEU A 369 1.94 4.25 18.38
N ASP A 370 1.25 3.60 19.32
CA ASP A 370 1.78 2.41 20.00
C ASP A 370 2.04 1.24 19.03
N TYR A 371 1.15 1.03 18.05
CA TYR A 371 1.33 -0.02 17.05
C TYR A 371 2.51 0.28 16.13
N ILE A 372 2.68 1.54 15.73
CA ILE A 372 3.87 1.97 14.98
C ILE A 372 5.14 1.72 15.79
N ARG A 373 5.13 2.03 17.10
CA ARG A 373 6.26 1.77 18.01
C ARG A 373 6.58 0.27 18.09
N ILE A 374 5.59 -0.59 18.35
CA ILE A 374 5.77 -2.04 18.46
C ILE A 374 6.35 -2.63 17.16
N ILE A 375 5.81 -2.25 16.01
CA ILE A 375 6.32 -2.73 14.72
C ILE A 375 7.75 -2.22 14.50
N THR A 376 8.02 -0.95 14.82
CA THR A 376 9.36 -0.36 14.70
C THR A 376 10.37 -1.11 15.54
N GLU A 377 10.05 -1.40 16.81
CA GLU A 377 10.89 -2.19 17.71
C GLU A 377 11.24 -3.55 17.12
N PHE A 378 10.28 -4.20 16.47
CA PHE A 378 10.50 -5.48 15.86
C PHE A 378 11.37 -5.40 14.59
N ILE A 379 11.00 -4.56 13.63
CA ILE A 379 11.68 -4.47 12.31
C ILE A 379 13.06 -3.80 12.38
N SER A 380 13.38 -3.13 13.49
CA SER A 380 14.71 -2.52 13.70
C SER A 380 15.78 -3.53 14.09
N GLN A 381 15.40 -4.77 14.43
CA GLN A 381 16.35 -5.83 14.73
C GLN A 381 17.14 -6.23 13.45
N PRO A 382 18.43 -6.59 13.56
CA PRO A 382 19.30 -6.86 12.40
C PRO A 382 18.74 -7.86 11.38
N GLN A 383 17.96 -8.85 11.85
CA GLN A 383 17.32 -9.90 11.06
C GLN A 383 16.31 -9.36 10.02
N TYR A 384 15.83 -8.14 10.18
CA TYR A 384 14.81 -7.50 9.34
C TYR A 384 15.35 -6.25 8.61
N SER A 385 16.66 -6.07 8.54
CA SER A 385 17.30 -4.89 7.90
C SER A 385 16.97 -4.69 6.41
N HIS A 386 16.40 -5.69 5.73
CA HIS A 386 15.86 -5.58 4.36
C HIS A 386 14.48 -4.91 4.29
N VAL A 387 13.81 -4.71 5.43
CA VAL A 387 12.72 -3.73 5.58
C VAL A 387 13.37 -2.35 5.58
N ALA A 388 13.54 -1.80 4.39
CA ALA A 388 14.35 -0.60 4.16
C ALA A 388 13.51 0.69 4.11
N LEU A 389 12.19 0.56 3.93
CA LEU A 389 11.22 1.65 3.98
C LEU A 389 10.06 1.24 4.89
N TRP A 390 9.60 2.17 5.73
CA TRP A 390 8.50 2.00 6.67
C TRP A 390 7.47 3.11 6.46
N SER A 391 6.45 2.83 5.63
CA SER A 391 5.28 3.69 5.42
C SER A 391 4.33 3.53 6.61
N PHE A 392 4.32 4.49 7.54
CA PHE A 392 3.61 4.31 8.82
C PHE A 392 2.11 4.60 8.74
N THR A 393 1.62 5.13 7.62
CA THR A 393 0.19 5.35 7.38
C THR A 393 -0.10 5.43 5.89
N ASN A 394 -1.04 4.60 5.44
CA ASN A 394 -1.54 4.65 4.07
C ASN A 394 -2.64 5.69 3.92
N GLU A 395 -2.55 6.55 2.89
CA GLU A 395 -3.68 7.35 2.39
C GLU A 395 -4.47 8.19 3.41
N ALA A 396 -3.85 8.69 4.48
CA ALA A 396 -4.51 9.57 5.43
C ALA A 396 -5.13 10.80 4.73
N ILE A 397 -6.46 10.96 4.82
CA ILE A 397 -7.17 11.94 4.00
C ILE A 397 -7.08 13.36 4.59
N LEU A 398 -6.10 14.12 4.12
CA LEU A 398 -5.77 15.46 4.63
C LEU A 398 -6.97 16.41 4.57
N SER A 399 -7.80 16.33 3.51
CA SER A 399 -8.97 17.18 3.35
C SER A 399 -10.06 16.98 4.40
N LYS A 400 -10.11 15.82 5.08
CA LYS A 400 -11.01 15.60 6.23
C LYS A 400 -10.30 15.85 7.57
N ILE A 401 -9.07 15.36 7.72
CA ILE A 401 -8.36 15.40 9.02
C ILE A 401 -7.81 16.81 9.29
N GLY A 402 -7.16 17.44 8.30
CA GLY A 402 -6.47 18.73 8.40
C GLY A 402 -4.95 18.58 8.51
N LYS A 403 -4.20 19.42 7.77
CA LYS A 403 -2.73 19.35 7.67
C LYS A 403 -2.03 19.58 9.01
N ASP A 404 -2.52 20.52 9.83
CA ASP A 404 -1.91 20.81 11.13
C ASP A 404 -2.05 19.63 12.09
N ILE A 405 -3.24 19.03 12.16
CA ILE A 405 -3.54 17.86 13.00
C ILE A 405 -2.65 16.68 12.59
N LEU A 406 -2.52 16.41 11.29
CA LEU A 406 -1.60 15.40 10.77
C LEU A 406 -0.15 15.73 11.12
N SER A 407 0.26 17.00 11.04
CA SER A 407 1.65 17.40 11.31
C SER A 407 2.07 17.18 12.76
N HIS A 408 1.17 17.38 13.73
CA HIS A 408 1.39 16.98 15.12
C HIS A 408 1.64 15.47 15.25
N ASN A 409 0.82 14.66 14.57
CA ASN A 409 0.99 13.20 14.59
C ASN A 409 2.24 12.73 13.86
N TYR A 410 2.57 13.32 12.70
CA TYR A 410 3.73 12.92 11.91
C TYR A 410 5.04 13.25 12.64
N LEU A 411 5.12 14.39 13.34
CA LEU A 411 6.26 14.69 14.21
C LEU A 411 6.37 13.72 15.39
N ALA A 412 5.26 13.44 16.07
CA ALA A 412 5.24 12.46 17.16
C ALA A 412 5.65 11.06 16.69
N THR A 413 5.21 10.66 15.49
CA THR A 413 5.54 9.37 14.86
C THR A 413 7.00 9.29 14.47
N HIS A 414 7.53 10.31 13.78
CA HIS A 414 8.95 10.40 13.45
C HIS A 414 9.82 10.25 14.70
N ASN A 415 9.51 11.01 15.76
CA ASN A 415 10.31 10.97 16.98
C ASN A 415 10.16 9.62 17.72
N THR A 416 8.97 9.02 17.72
CA THR A 416 8.76 7.67 18.26
C THR A 416 9.65 6.66 17.54
N ILE A 417 9.66 6.67 16.21
CA ILE A 417 10.48 5.76 15.42
C ILE A 417 11.98 6.01 15.65
N ARG A 418 12.42 7.28 15.69
CA ARG A 418 13.85 7.63 15.89
C ARG A 418 14.33 7.43 17.33
N ASN A 419 13.44 7.46 18.33
CA ASN A 419 13.78 7.07 19.70
C ASN A 419 14.06 5.56 19.82
N VAL A 420 13.46 4.74 18.95
CA VAL A 420 13.78 3.30 18.85
C VAL A 420 15.05 3.08 18.03
N THR A 421 15.08 3.63 16.82
CA THR A 421 16.09 3.31 15.80
C THR A 421 17.41 4.06 15.97
N GLY A 422 17.38 5.20 16.65
CA GLY A 422 18.42 6.22 16.58
C GLY A 422 18.32 7.06 15.30
N VAL A 423 19.29 7.97 15.13
CA VAL A 423 19.33 8.92 14.02
C VAL A 423 20.60 8.73 13.18
N GLY A 424 20.46 8.87 11.87
CA GLY A 424 21.57 8.89 10.91
C GLY A 424 21.63 7.65 10.02
N ALA A 425 22.54 7.66 9.06
CA ALA A 425 22.70 6.57 8.10
C ALA A 425 22.89 5.21 8.81
N GLY A 426 22.12 4.20 8.39
CA GLY A 426 22.14 2.86 8.96
C GLY A 426 21.37 2.66 10.27
N LYS A 427 20.67 3.69 10.78
CA LYS A 427 19.86 3.60 12.01
C LYS A 427 18.39 3.30 11.71
N GLY A 428 18.05 2.04 11.43
CA GLY A 428 16.69 1.64 11.06
C GLY A 428 16.27 2.10 9.64
N PRO A 429 14.99 1.90 9.25
CA PRO A 429 14.52 2.19 7.89
C PRO A 429 14.38 3.69 7.61
N TYR A 430 14.23 4.03 6.32
CA TYR A 430 13.59 5.27 5.92
C TYR A 430 12.14 5.27 6.40
N ILE A 431 11.65 6.41 6.86
CA ILE A 431 10.26 6.59 7.31
C ILE A 431 9.49 7.20 6.15
N ALA A 432 8.32 6.69 5.79
CA ALA A 432 7.47 7.30 4.77
C ALA A 432 6.09 7.65 5.32
N PHE A 433 5.51 8.74 4.79
CA PHE A 433 4.12 9.09 4.97
C PHE A 433 3.48 9.44 3.62
N HIS A 434 2.19 9.13 3.48
CA HIS A 434 1.42 9.44 2.27
C HIS A 434 1.11 10.94 2.15
N ASP A 435 1.12 11.47 0.92
CA ASP A 435 0.95 12.88 0.56
C ASP A 435 -0.43 13.50 0.88
N GLY A 436 -1.35 12.70 1.42
CA GLY A 436 -2.69 13.10 1.80
C GLY A 436 -3.58 13.59 0.65
N PHE A 437 -3.31 13.14 -0.58
CA PHE A 437 -3.99 13.52 -1.82
C PHE A 437 -3.83 15.02 -2.17
N GLN A 438 -2.72 15.63 -1.74
CA GLN A 438 -2.40 17.03 -2.08
C GLN A 438 -1.37 17.16 -3.21
N GLY A 439 -0.78 16.04 -3.63
CA GLY A 439 0.32 16.01 -4.60
C GLY A 439 1.66 16.41 -3.99
N THR A 440 2.75 16.07 -4.68
CA THR A 440 4.12 16.17 -4.17
C THR A 440 4.57 17.59 -3.83
N ALA A 441 4.10 18.59 -4.59
CA ALA A 441 4.51 19.98 -4.42
C ALA A 441 4.07 20.59 -3.07
N ALA A 442 2.98 20.09 -2.47
CA ALA A 442 2.46 20.59 -1.20
C ALA A 442 3.37 20.30 0.02
N TRP A 443 4.40 19.46 -0.19
CA TRP A 443 5.30 18.96 0.84
C TRP A 443 6.74 19.47 0.70
N ALA A 444 7.04 20.33 -0.29
CA ALA A 444 8.36 20.95 -0.41
C ALA A 444 8.79 21.65 0.91
N GLY A 445 10.01 21.37 1.38
CA GLY A 445 10.54 21.89 2.64
C GLY A 445 9.82 21.43 3.92
N TYR A 446 8.89 20.48 3.84
CA TYR A 446 8.17 20.00 5.01
C TYR A 446 9.08 19.20 5.95
N MET A 447 9.05 19.55 7.24
CA MET A 447 9.82 18.89 8.31
C MET A 447 11.34 18.81 8.02
N GLU A 448 11.91 19.87 7.43
CA GLU A 448 13.34 19.99 7.14
C GLU A 448 14.21 19.60 8.36
N GLY A 449 15.24 18.77 8.12
CA GLY A 449 16.12 18.24 9.15
C GLY A 449 15.67 16.90 9.76
N ALA A 450 14.47 16.41 9.43
CA ALA A 450 14.04 15.05 9.80
C ALA A 450 14.97 13.99 9.20
N ASP A 451 15.31 12.97 9.98
CA ASP A 451 16.24 11.93 9.52
C ASP A 451 15.53 10.95 8.58
N ARG A 452 15.93 10.91 7.31
CA ARG A 452 15.47 9.92 6.31
C ARG A 452 13.95 9.77 6.26
N LEU A 453 13.26 10.92 6.23
CA LEU A 453 11.83 10.99 5.96
C LEU A 453 11.59 11.07 4.44
N ALA A 454 10.74 10.19 3.95
CA ALA A 454 10.36 10.03 2.56
C ALA A 454 8.87 10.36 2.37
N LEU A 455 8.52 10.77 1.15
CA LEU A 455 7.15 11.08 0.75
C LEU A 455 6.63 9.95 -0.13
N ASP A 456 5.45 9.45 0.20
CA ASP A 456 4.73 8.48 -0.60
C ASP A 456 3.56 9.17 -1.32
N SER A 457 3.44 9.00 -2.64
CA SER A 457 2.38 9.59 -3.46
C SER A 457 1.78 8.54 -4.39
N HIS A 458 0.47 8.57 -4.58
CA HIS A 458 -0.28 7.54 -5.33
C HIS A 458 -0.90 8.10 -6.62
N PRO A 459 -0.12 8.25 -7.71
CA PRO A 459 -0.63 8.77 -8.97
C PRO A 459 -1.55 7.78 -9.69
N TYR A 460 -2.83 8.13 -9.79
CA TYR A 460 -3.83 7.43 -10.60
C TYR A 460 -4.53 8.40 -11.57
N LEU A 461 -4.95 7.91 -12.73
CA LEU A 461 -5.71 8.70 -13.74
C LEU A 461 -7.22 8.41 -13.72
N CYS A 462 -7.67 7.40 -12.98
CA CYS A 462 -9.03 6.85 -13.12
C CYS A 462 -10.06 7.36 -12.11
N PHE A 463 -9.66 8.01 -11.03
CA PHE A 463 -10.58 8.36 -9.92
C PHE A 463 -11.14 9.78 -9.95
N THR A 464 -10.78 10.55 -10.99
CA THR A 464 -11.26 11.91 -11.24
C THR A 464 -12.24 11.95 -12.41
N ASP A 465 -12.40 13.10 -13.06
CA ASP A 465 -13.13 13.16 -14.32
C ASP A 465 -12.50 12.22 -15.34
N GLN A 466 -13.36 11.49 -16.05
CA GLN A 466 -12.92 10.49 -17.01
C GLN A 466 -12.47 11.18 -18.28
N ASP A 467 -11.30 10.78 -18.74
CA ASP A 467 -10.78 11.19 -20.02
C ASP A 467 -11.13 10.15 -21.08
N THR A 468 -12.01 10.53 -22.00
CA THR A 468 -12.65 9.61 -22.96
C THR A 468 -11.85 9.42 -24.25
N ASP A 469 -10.63 9.97 -24.31
CA ASP A 469 -9.72 9.75 -25.42
C ASP A 469 -9.39 8.25 -25.56
N PRO A 470 -9.18 7.77 -26.80
CA PRO A 470 -8.81 6.38 -27.03
C PRO A 470 -7.48 6.05 -26.36
N LEU A 471 -7.29 4.77 -25.99
CA LEU A 471 -6.07 4.30 -25.32
C LEU A 471 -4.76 4.72 -26.03
N SER A 472 -4.75 4.83 -27.36
CA SER A 472 -3.59 5.33 -28.12
C SER A 472 -3.13 6.74 -27.70
N ALA A 473 -4.08 7.62 -27.37
CA ALA A 473 -3.82 8.97 -26.87
C ALA A 473 -3.54 9.02 -25.35
N GLN A 474 -3.89 7.97 -24.60
CA GLN A 474 -3.58 7.85 -23.17
C GLN A 474 -2.10 7.53 -22.91
N THR A 475 -1.46 6.81 -23.85
CA THR A 475 -0.15 6.14 -23.65
C THR A 475 0.98 7.02 -23.11
N LYS A 476 0.96 8.34 -23.32
CA LYS A 476 2.00 9.28 -22.86
C LYS A 476 1.54 10.24 -21.77
N ARG A 477 0.28 10.20 -21.34
CA ARG A 477 -0.22 11.07 -20.26
C ARG A 477 0.56 10.92 -18.94
N PRO A 478 0.99 9.70 -18.53
CA PRO A 478 1.82 9.55 -17.33
C PRO A 478 3.13 10.34 -17.35
N CYS A 479 3.67 10.68 -18.51
CA CYS A 479 4.89 11.49 -18.61
C CYS A 479 4.77 12.86 -17.93
N ALA A 480 3.56 13.38 -17.76
CA ALA A 480 3.31 14.62 -17.04
C ALA A 480 3.72 14.56 -15.55
N TRP A 481 3.81 13.37 -14.95
CA TRP A 481 4.24 13.20 -13.55
C TRP A 481 5.74 13.41 -13.36
N GLY A 482 6.56 13.23 -14.40
CA GLY A 482 8.02 13.25 -14.30
C GLY A 482 8.58 14.51 -13.66
N GLY A 483 8.14 15.68 -14.13
CA GLY A 483 8.58 16.96 -13.56
C GLY A 483 8.19 17.11 -12.08
N SER A 484 6.98 16.69 -11.69
CA SER A 484 6.51 16.81 -10.30
C SER A 484 7.26 15.87 -9.34
N PHE A 485 7.62 14.67 -9.77
CA PHE A 485 8.42 13.76 -8.96
C PHE A 485 9.89 14.19 -8.89
N ASN A 486 10.50 14.58 -10.02
CA ASN A 486 11.88 15.09 -10.04
C ASN A 486 12.04 16.35 -9.18
N ASN A 487 11.10 17.30 -9.28
CA ASN A 487 11.09 18.49 -8.41
C ASN A 487 10.93 18.11 -6.93
N SER A 488 10.14 17.09 -6.62
CA SER A 488 9.99 16.61 -5.24
C SER A 488 11.29 16.00 -4.70
N GLN A 489 12.07 15.30 -5.54
CA GLN A 489 13.39 14.82 -5.15
C GLN A 489 14.31 15.97 -4.69
N SER A 490 14.33 17.08 -5.43
CA SER A 490 15.15 18.25 -5.08
C SER A 490 14.58 19.12 -3.95
N ALA A 491 13.25 19.26 -3.85
CA ALA A 491 12.60 20.21 -2.94
C ALA A 491 12.15 19.60 -1.62
N TYR A 492 11.98 18.28 -1.56
CA TYR A 492 11.56 17.55 -0.36
C TYR A 492 12.60 16.50 0.07
N GLY A 493 12.92 15.55 -0.80
CA GLY A 493 13.79 14.42 -0.46
C GLY A 493 13.42 13.16 -1.20
N VAL A 494 13.61 11.98 -0.60
CA VAL A 494 13.19 10.71 -1.24
C VAL A 494 11.67 10.71 -1.41
N THR A 495 11.20 10.67 -2.65
CA THR A 495 9.78 10.61 -3.02
C THR A 495 9.50 9.37 -3.85
N VAL A 496 8.57 8.55 -3.39
CA VAL A 496 8.19 7.29 -4.01
C VAL A 496 6.77 7.37 -4.54
N ALA A 497 6.54 6.75 -5.70
CA ALA A 497 5.20 6.44 -6.14
C ALA A 497 4.80 5.09 -5.54
N GLY A 498 4.26 5.09 -4.32
CA GLY A 498 3.89 3.87 -3.60
C GLY A 498 2.78 3.07 -4.26
N GLU A 499 1.98 3.71 -5.12
CA GLU A 499 0.96 3.03 -5.89
C GLU A 499 0.71 3.69 -7.25
N TRP A 500 0.52 2.87 -8.28
CA TRP A 500 0.04 3.26 -9.62
C TRP A 500 -0.47 2.02 -10.36
N ALA A 501 -1.27 2.19 -11.41
CA ALA A 501 -1.77 1.08 -12.25
C ALA A 501 -1.89 1.48 -13.73
N LEU A 502 -2.23 0.53 -14.61
CA LEU A 502 -2.49 0.82 -16.04
C LEU A 502 -3.85 1.50 -16.29
N SER A 503 -4.65 1.65 -15.25
CA SER A 503 -6.04 2.10 -15.35
C SER A 503 -6.12 3.62 -15.57
N PHE A 504 -6.49 4.02 -16.78
CA PHE A 504 -6.89 5.40 -17.12
C PHE A 504 -8.40 5.63 -16.98
N ASN A 505 -9.16 4.56 -16.75
CA ASN A 505 -10.59 4.54 -16.43
C ASN A 505 -10.85 3.70 -15.16
N ASP A 506 -12.07 3.73 -14.64
CA ASP A 506 -12.45 3.00 -13.42
C ASP A 506 -13.34 1.76 -13.65
N CYS A 507 -13.09 1.01 -14.73
CA CYS A 507 -13.94 -0.11 -15.16
C CYS A 507 -13.77 -1.45 -14.42
N GLY A 508 -12.71 -1.63 -13.63
CA GLY A 508 -12.48 -2.90 -12.93
C GLY A 508 -13.64 -3.24 -11.97
N LEU A 509 -14.02 -4.52 -11.91
CA LEU A 509 -15.11 -4.98 -11.03
C LEU A 509 -14.87 -4.50 -9.59
N TRP A 510 -15.80 -3.71 -9.07
CA TRP A 510 -15.75 -3.16 -7.70
C TRP A 510 -14.51 -2.35 -7.37
N LEU A 511 -13.80 -1.81 -8.37
CA LEU A 511 -12.66 -0.93 -8.16
C LEU A 511 -13.04 0.28 -7.30
N ASN A 512 -14.22 0.86 -7.56
CA ASN A 512 -14.78 1.95 -6.74
C ASN A 512 -15.42 1.46 -5.44
N GLY A 513 -15.63 0.15 -5.27
CA GLY A 513 -16.36 -0.49 -4.20
C GLY A 513 -17.69 -1.14 -4.64
N ILE A 514 -18.19 -2.04 -3.79
CA ILE A 514 -19.37 -2.86 -4.08
C ILE A 514 -20.63 -1.99 -4.17
N GLY A 515 -21.34 -2.12 -5.30
CA GLY A 515 -22.58 -1.41 -5.58
C GLY A 515 -22.41 0.06 -5.97
N LEU A 516 -21.18 0.47 -6.31
CA LEU A 516 -20.87 1.86 -6.66
C LEU A 516 -20.65 2.08 -8.15
N GLY A 517 -20.67 1.04 -8.99
CA GLY A 517 -20.50 1.21 -10.44
C GLY A 517 -19.17 1.89 -10.83
N SER A 518 -19.16 2.51 -12.00
CA SER A 518 -18.01 3.21 -12.58
C SER A 518 -18.39 4.61 -13.04
N ARG A 519 -17.46 5.56 -12.95
CA ARG A 519 -17.60 6.88 -13.56
C ARG A 519 -17.60 6.73 -15.08
N TRP A 520 -16.81 5.80 -15.61
CA TRP A 520 -16.72 5.50 -17.03
C TRP A 520 -18.09 5.18 -17.67
N GLU A 521 -18.92 4.36 -17.04
CA GLU A 521 -20.27 4.03 -17.50
C GLU A 521 -21.34 5.03 -17.03
N GLY A 522 -20.96 6.05 -16.24
CA GLY A 522 -21.92 6.98 -15.63
C GLY A 522 -22.81 6.34 -14.56
N THR A 523 -22.41 5.17 -14.03
CA THR A 523 -23.16 4.45 -12.99
C THR A 523 -22.69 4.82 -11.57
N PHE A 524 -21.54 5.49 -11.45
CA PHE A 524 -21.02 5.95 -10.16
C PHE A 524 -21.92 7.02 -9.52
N PRO A 525 -22.46 6.79 -8.31
CA PRO A 525 -23.42 7.70 -7.73
C PRO A 525 -22.86 9.10 -7.50
N GLY A 526 -23.63 10.11 -7.91
CA GLY A 526 -23.26 11.52 -7.77
C GLY A 526 -22.25 12.02 -8.80
N TYR A 527 -21.74 11.16 -9.69
CA TYR A 527 -20.92 11.58 -10.81
C TYR A 527 -21.77 12.12 -11.95
N SER A 528 -21.34 13.24 -12.54
CA SER A 528 -22.01 13.89 -13.66
C SER A 528 -21.03 14.42 -14.71
N GLY A 529 -19.79 13.92 -14.70
CA GLY A 529 -18.76 14.28 -15.66
C GLY A 529 -18.81 13.44 -16.93
N PRO A 530 -17.78 13.51 -17.80
CA PRO A 530 -17.71 12.73 -19.02
C PRO A 530 -17.79 11.21 -18.78
N THR A 531 -18.42 10.48 -19.70
CA THR A 531 -18.56 9.03 -19.65
C THR A 531 -18.01 8.42 -20.94
N GLY A 532 -17.34 7.27 -20.85
CA GLY A 532 -16.70 6.61 -21.99
C GLY A 532 -17.47 5.41 -22.54
N GLY A 533 -18.70 5.17 -22.06
CA GLY A 533 -19.55 4.08 -22.51
C GLY A 533 -19.31 2.79 -21.73
N SER A 534 -19.46 1.64 -22.39
CA SER A 534 -19.40 0.33 -21.73
C SER A 534 -18.00 -0.02 -21.23
N CYS A 535 -17.93 -0.65 -20.05
CA CYS A 535 -16.69 -1.17 -19.49
C CYS A 535 -16.22 -2.51 -20.08
N THR A 536 -17.06 -3.19 -20.86
CA THR A 536 -16.80 -4.54 -21.39
C THR A 536 -15.43 -4.66 -22.06
N THR A 537 -15.07 -3.70 -22.91
CA THR A 537 -13.79 -3.69 -23.63
C THR A 537 -12.56 -3.58 -22.73
N TYR A 538 -12.71 -3.13 -21.48
CA TYR A 538 -11.59 -2.94 -20.54
C TYR A 538 -11.42 -4.11 -19.57
N THR A 539 -12.43 -4.96 -19.45
CA THR A 539 -12.41 -6.16 -18.62
C THR A 539 -12.23 -7.44 -19.45
N ASP A 540 -12.51 -7.39 -20.75
CA ASP A 540 -12.36 -8.51 -21.71
C ASP A 540 -10.91 -8.72 -22.19
N TRP A 541 -10.00 -8.91 -21.23
CA TRP A 541 -8.56 -8.99 -21.50
C TRP A 541 -8.16 -10.20 -22.36
N GLN A 542 -8.98 -11.26 -22.35
CA GLN A 542 -8.77 -12.46 -23.16
C GLN A 542 -8.86 -12.15 -24.66
N ASN A 543 -9.55 -11.06 -25.04
CA ASN A 543 -9.72 -10.61 -26.41
C ASN A 543 -8.92 -9.33 -26.73
N PHE A 544 -8.00 -8.89 -25.87
CA PHE A 544 -7.12 -7.76 -26.18
C PHE A 544 -6.25 -8.07 -27.40
N ASP A 545 -6.45 -7.32 -28.48
CA ASP A 545 -5.65 -7.46 -29.69
C ASP A 545 -4.21 -6.93 -29.49
N ALA A 546 -3.34 -7.21 -30.46
CA ALA A 546 -1.94 -6.80 -30.42
C ALA A 546 -1.75 -5.26 -30.31
N THR A 547 -2.65 -4.47 -30.88
CA THR A 547 -2.58 -3.00 -30.82
C THR A 547 -2.92 -2.51 -29.42
N TYR A 548 -3.96 -3.07 -28.81
CA TYR A 548 -4.37 -2.76 -27.45
C TYR A 548 -3.26 -3.12 -26.45
N LYS A 549 -2.73 -4.34 -26.54
CA LYS A 549 -1.59 -4.80 -25.72
C LYS A 549 -0.36 -3.89 -25.88
N LYS A 550 -0.04 -3.49 -27.12
CA LYS A 550 1.06 -2.54 -27.40
C LYS A 550 0.84 -1.16 -26.78
N ASN A 551 -0.39 -0.65 -26.81
CA ASN A 551 -0.70 0.65 -26.21
C ASN A 551 -0.63 0.58 -24.67
N LEU A 552 -1.16 -0.47 -24.05
CA LEU A 552 -0.99 -0.71 -22.61
C LEU A 552 0.49 -0.84 -22.22
N LEU A 553 1.30 -1.57 -23.01
CA LEU A 553 2.74 -1.65 -22.80
C LEU A 553 3.42 -0.28 -22.88
N THR A 554 2.99 0.57 -23.83
CA THR A 554 3.52 1.94 -23.97
C THR A 554 3.12 2.81 -22.78
N PHE A 555 1.89 2.65 -22.27
CA PHE A 555 1.41 3.29 -21.04
C PHE A 555 2.23 2.82 -19.83
N ALA A 556 2.45 1.52 -19.67
CA ALA A 556 3.27 0.96 -18.60
C ALA A 556 4.67 1.58 -18.59
N LYS A 557 5.32 1.59 -19.76
CA LYS A 557 6.66 2.16 -19.92
C LYS A 557 6.70 3.66 -19.67
N SER A 558 5.69 4.43 -20.09
CA SER A 558 5.67 5.87 -19.85
C SER A 558 5.49 6.18 -18.35
N THR A 559 4.63 5.43 -17.65
CA THR A 559 4.50 5.57 -16.19
C THR A 559 5.79 5.20 -15.46
N MET A 560 6.38 4.04 -15.79
CA MET A 560 7.64 3.60 -15.17
C MET A 560 8.81 4.55 -15.45
N ASP A 561 8.84 5.24 -16.60
CA ASP A 561 9.85 6.24 -16.90
C ASP A 561 9.61 7.55 -16.12
N ALA A 562 8.36 7.98 -16.01
CA ALA A 562 7.98 9.21 -15.31
C ALA A 562 8.23 9.15 -13.79
N LEU A 563 8.23 7.96 -13.19
CA LEU A 563 8.33 7.79 -11.75
C LEU A 563 9.73 7.30 -11.34
N PRO A 564 10.50 8.02 -10.50
CA PRO A 564 11.88 7.66 -10.18
C PRO A 564 11.97 6.36 -9.35
N HIS A 565 11.05 6.21 -8.40
CA HIS A 565 10.86 5.05 -7.52
C HIS A 565 9.38 4.68 -7.56
N TRP A 566 9.03 3.43 -7.87
CA TRP A 566 7.62 3.07 -8.03
C TRP A 566 7.28 1.66 -7.54
N PHE A 567 6.02 1.52 -7.11
CA PHE A 567 5.38 0.24 -6.81
C PHE A 567 4.05 0.15 -7.57
N PHE A 568 3.92 -0.85 -8.43
CA PHE A 568 2.67 -1.10 -9.14
C PHE A 568 1.60 -1.68 -8.19
N TRP A 569 0.37 -1.18 -8.24
CA TRP A 569 -0.77 -1.72 -7.51
C TRP A 569 -1.61 -2.59 -8.47
N THR A 570 -1.59 -3.92 -8.38
CA THR A 570 -0.89 -4.82 -7.43
C THR A 570 -0.21 -5.98 -8.17
N TRP A 571 0.56 -6.83 -7.48
CA TRP A 571 1.22 -8.00 -8.08
C TRP A 571 0.21 -8.91 -8.81
N LYS A 572 -0.92 -9.24 -8.17
CA LYS A 572 -1.97 -10.05 -8.78
C LYS A 572 -3.36 -9.84 -8.19
N ILE A 573 -4.36 -10.24 -8.95
CA ILE A 573 -5.78 -10.20 -8.61
C ILE A 573 -6.36 -11.60 -8.73
N GLY A 574 -7.20 -11.98 -7.77
CA GLY A 574 -7.89 -13.26 -7.77
C GLY A 574 -9.03 -13.29 -8.79
N ASN A 575 -9.33 -14.50 -9.27
CA ASN A 575 -10.44 -14.70 -10.18
C ASN A 575 -11.78 -14.41 -9.50
N SER A 576 -12.71 -13.88 -10.29
CA SER A 576 -14.13 -13.83 -9.97
C SER A 576 -14.69 -15.24 -9.90
N SER A 577 -15.45 -15.56 -8.86
CA SER A 577 -16.21 -16.81 -8.77
C SER A 577 -17.38 -16.87 -9.76
N THR A 578 -17.80 -15.74 -10.32
CA THR A 578 -18.88 -15.67 -11.31
C THR A 578 -18.37 -15.92 -12.72
N SER A 579 -17.28 -15.24 -13.13
CA SER A 579 -16.76 -15.34 -14.51
C SER A 579 -15.57 -16.29 -14.66
N GLY A 580 -14.95 -16.71 -13.56
CA GLY A 580 -13.77 -17.57 -13.56
C GLY A 580 -12.45 -16.89 -13.94
N VAL A 581 -12.46 -15.57 -14.16
CA VAL A 581 -11.30 -14.79 -14.63
C VAL A 581 -11.07 -13.53 -13.79
N VAL A 582 -9.93 -12.86 -13.99
CA VAL A 582 -9.63 -11.54 -13.42
C VAL A 582 -10.51 -10.48 -14.09
N GLU A 583 -11.30 -9.74 -13.30
CA GLU A 583 -12.22 -8.68 -13.79
C GLU A 583 -11.71 -7.25 -13.55
N ALA A 584 -10.44 -7.10 -13.16
CA ALA A 584 -9.72 -5.83 -13.08
C ALA A 584 -8.31 -5.95 -13.70
N PRO A 585 -8.18 -6.36 -14.98
CA PRO A 585 -6.89 -6.80 -15.56
C PRO A 585 -5.81 -5.71 -15.56
N MET A 586 -6.17 -4.43 -15.71
CA MET A 586 -5.24 -3.29 -15.69
C MET A 586 -4.59 -3.02 -14.32
N TRP A 587 -4.99 -3.76 -13.29
CA TRP A 587 -4.51 -3.68 -11.91
C TRP A 587 -3.72 -4.94 -11.49
N SER A 588 -3.44 -5.87 -12.41
CA SER A 588 -2.68 -7.10 -12.15
C SER A 588 -1.36 -7.08 -12.93
N TYR A 589 -0.24 -6.89 -12.22
CA TYR A 589 1.10 -6.85 -12.82
C TYR A 589 1.46 -8.19 -13.46
N SER A 590 1.28 -9.29 -12.72
CA SER A 590 1.59 -10.65 -13.16
C SER A 590 0.79 -11.07 -14.39
N LEU A 591 -0.52 -10.77 -14.43
CA LEU A 591 -1.35 -11.02 -15.62
C LEU A 591 -0.82 -10.22 -16.81
N GLY A 592 -0.46 -8.95 -16.61
CA GLY A 592 0.08 -8.14 -17.69
C GLY A 592 1.43 -8.60 -18.22
N LEU A 593 2.27 -9.19 -17.37
CA LEU A 593 3.50 -9.86 -17.82
C LEU A 593 3.19 -11.12 -18.62
N GLN A 594 2.31 -11.98 -18.08
CA GLN A 594 1.90 -13.22 -18.72
C GLN A 594 1.30 -12.97 -20.11
N GLU A 595 0.49 -11.93 -20.24
CA GLU A 595 -0.26 -11.61 -21.45
C GLU A 595 0.45 -10.62 -22.39
N GLY A 596 1.61 -10.08 -21.99
CA GLY A 596 2.49 -9.28 -22.85
C GLY A 596 2.15 -7.79 -22.96
N TRP A 597 1.42 -7.21 -21.99
CA TRP A 597 1.19 -5.76 -21.90
C TRP A 597 1.95 -5.06 -20.76
N MET A 598 2.86 -5.78 -20.09
CA MET A 598 3.88 -5.23 -19.20
C MET A 598 5.28 -5.53 -19.75
N PRO A 599 6.28 -4.67 -19.51
CA PRO A 599 7.63 -4.91 -20.00
C PRO A 599 8.28 -6.09 -19.25
N ALA A 600 8.91 -7.00 -20.00
CA ALA A 600 9.64 -8.13 -19.41
C ALA A 600 10.89 -7.70 -18.64
N ASP A 601 11.55 -6.61 -19.06
CA ASP A 601 12.58 -5.90 -18.31
C ASP A 601 12.08 -4.48 -18.00
N PRO A 602 11.89 -4.10 -16.73
CA PRO A 602 11.40 -2.76 -16.38
C PRO A 602 12.36 -1.64 -16.82
N ARG A 603 13.65 -1.92 -17.06
CA ARG A 603 14.61 -0.92 -17.56
C ARG A 603 14.32 -0.50 -19.01
N ASP A 604 13.58 -1.30 -19.77
CA ASP A 604 13.12 -0.95 -21.12
C ASP A 604 12.13 0.22 -21.13
N SER A 605 11.71 0.70 -19.96
CA SER A 605 10.91 1.92 -19.83
C SER A 605 11.77 3.18 -19.95
N VAL A 606 13.08 3.12 -19.64
CA VAL A 606 13.94 4.30 -19.52
C VAL A 606 13.99 5.08 -20.83
N GLY A 607 13.69 6.38 -20.77
CA GLY A 607 13.68 7.30 -21.91
C GLY A 607 12.36 7.34 -22.70
N THR A 608 11.34 6.57 -22.29
CA THR A 608 10.02 6.56 -22.94
C THR A 608 9.35 7.95 -22.95
N CYS A 609 9.57 8.76 -21.93
CA CYS A 609 9.07 10.13 -21.82
C CYS A 609 10.02 11.20 -22.35
N GLY A 610 11.19 10.80 -22.90
CA GLY A 610 12.18 11.72 -23.48
C GLY A 610 13.08 12.44 -22.48
N ASN A 611 12.78 12.36 -21.17
CA ASN A 611 13.61 12.89 -20.08
C ASN A 611 13.95 14.39 -20.22
N SER A 612 12.92 15.25 -20.39
CA SER A 612 13.11 16.68 -20.67
C SER A 612 13.60 17.51 -19.48
N ASP A 613 13.48 17.00 -18.25
CA ASP A 613 13.88 17.69 -17.01
C ASP A 613 14.40 16.69 -15.96
N PRO A 614 15.59 16.10 -16.17
CA PRO A 614 16.13 15.09 -15.28
C PRO A 614 16.49 15.69 -13.91
N TRP A 615 16.16 14.96 -12.85
CA TRP A 615 16.73 15.24 -11.53
C TRP A 615 18.26 15.08 -11.55
N ASP A 616 18.98 16.03 -10.95
CA ASP A 616 20.45 16.09 -10.95
C ASP A 616 21.12 15.13 -9.96
N GLY A 617 20.33 14.37 -9.19
CA GLY A 617 20.82 13.48 -8.14
C GLY A 617 21.05 14.17 -6.79
N THR A 618 20.65 15.44 -6.63
CA THR A 618 20.87 16.23 -5.43
C THR A 618 19.60 16.38 -4.60
N TYR A 619 19.68 15.98 -3.33
CA TYR A 619 18.63 16.20 -2.32
C TYR A 619 18.78 17.58 -1.64
N PRO A 620 17.72 18.14 -1.02
CA PRO A 620 17.77 19.47 -0.38
C PRO A 620 18.73 19.54 0.82
N GLY A 621 19.12 18.41 1.40
CA GLY A 621 20.14 18.35 2.44
C GLY A 621 20.59 16.93 2.75
N ALA A 622 21.75 16.81 3.40
CA ALA A 622 22.32 15.52 3.77
C ALA A 622 21.45 14.73 4.78
N TYR A 623 20.60 15.42 5.56
CA TYR A 623 19.65 14.79 6.49
C TYR A 623 18.68 13.81 5.80
N VAL A 624 18.36 14.03 4.52
CA VAL A 624 17.51 13.15 3.71
C VAL A 624 18.09 11.73 3.61
N THR A 625 19.41 11.60 3.69
CA THR A 625 20.12 10.32 3.64
C THR A 625 20.81 9.95 4.96
N GLY A 626 20.44 10.63 6.05
CA GLY A 626 20.98 10.39 7.39
C GLY A 626 22.38 10.95 7.62
N GLY A 627 22.80 11.90 6.78
CA GLY A 627 24.05 12.65 6.94
C GLY A 627 23.93 13.85 7.88
N LYS A 628 24.78 14.85 7.67
CA LYS A 628 24.84 16.06 8.52
C LYS A 628 23.47 16.74 8.63
N GLY A 629 23.06 17.03 9.87
CA GLY A 629 21.78 17.68 10.19
C GLY A 629 20.61 16.71 10.41
N ALA A 630 20.80 15.41 10.19
CA ALA A 630 19.78 14.40 10.47
C ALA A 630 19.31 14.47 11.94
N GLY A 631 17.99 14.41 12.13
CA GLY A 631 17.34 14.51 13.44
C GLY A 631 17.32 15.91 14.04
N THR A 632 17.77 16.94 13.32
CA THR A 632 17.70 18.34 13.77
C THR A 632 16.56 19.03 13.03
N VAL A 633 15.32 18.61 13.31
CA VAL A 633 14.13 19.20 12.68
C VAL A 633 14.07 20.70 12.97
N ALA A 634 13.75 21.51 11.96
CA ALA A 634 13.70 22.96 12.05
C ALA A 634 12.90 23.43 13.29
N ALA A 635 13.50 24.33 14.09
CA ALA A 635 12.94 24.77 15.37
C ALA A 635 11.55 25.41 15.22
N THR A 636 11.29 26.10 14.11
CA THR A 636 9.98 26.66 13.77
C THR A 636 8.92 25.56 13.65
N PHE A 637 9.22 24.47 12.93
CA PHE A 637 8.34 23.33 12.77
C PHE A 637 8.06 22.63 14.11
N VAL A 638 9.12 22.39 14.90
CA VAL A 638 8.99 21.79 16.25
C VAL A 638 8.13 22.68 17.16
N SER A 639 8.36 23.99 17.17
CA SER A 639 7.59 24.91 18.01
C SER A 639 6.09 24.94 17.66
N GLN A 640 5.76 24.67 16.39
CA GLN A 640 4.38 24.68 15.92
C GLN A 640 3.67 23.34 16.16
N TYR A 641 4.38 22.22 16.03
CA TYR A 641 3.74 20.90 15.96
C TYR A 641 4.14 19.91 17.07
N SER A 642 4.96 20.32 18.05
CA SER A 642 5.41 19.42 19.13
C SER A 642 4.40 19.15 20.23
N ASP A 643 3.23 19.79 20.23
CA ASP A 643 2.17 19.42 21.17
C ASP A 643 1.54 18.07 20.78
N TRP A 644 1.55 17.10 21.70
CA TRP A 644 0.93 15.79 21.49
C TRP A 644 0.15 15.33 22.73
N PRO A 645 -1.12 14.95 22.62
CA PRO A 645 -1.91 14.92 21.39
C PRO A 645 -2.23 16.33 20.82
N PRO A 646 -2.74 16.44 19.57
CA PRO A 646 -3.09 17.71 18.96
C PRO A 646 -4.08 18.52 19.81
N GLN A 647 -3.97 19.85 19.78
CA GLN A 647 -4.81 20.72 20.62
C GLN A 647 -6.23 20.93 20.08
N SER A 648 -6.44 20.65 18.81
CA SER A 648 -7.71 20.72 18.09
C SER A 648 -7.90 19.45 17.26
N LEU A 649 -9.15 19.09 16.99
CA LEU A 649 -9.52 18.00 16.10
C LEU A 649 -10.67 18.43 15.22
N THR A 650 -10.71 17.91 14.00
CA THR A 650 -11.88 18.07 13.15
C THR A 650 -13.08 17.36 13.77
N SER A 651 -14.22 18.05 13.78
CA SER A 651 -15.51 17.55 14.31
C SER A 651 -15.54 17.33 15.84
N VAL A 652 -14.69 18.00 16.60
CA VAL A 652 -14.71 17.99 18.08
C VAL A 652 -14.70 19.43 18.61
N ASP A 653 -15.74 19.81 19.36
CA ASP A 653 -15.90 21.19 19.83
C ASP A 653 -14.95 21.55 20.98
N ASP A 654 -14.70 20.61 21.90
CA ASP A 654 -13.73 20.76 22.99
C ASP A 654 -12.89 19.49 23.16
N VAL A 655 -11.69 19.51 22.58
CA VAL A 655 -10.74 18.38 22.61
C VAL A 655 -10.30 18.05 24.04
N ALA A 656 -10.45 18.95 25.02
CA ALA A 656 -10.12 18.64 26.41
C ALA A 656 -11.01 17.51 27.00
N TYR A 657 -12.20 17.29 26.42
CA TYR A 657 -13.12 16.21 26.80
C TYR A 657 -13.05 15.01 25.84
N ALA A 658 -12.22 15.06 24.80
CA ALA A 658 -12.05 13.92 23.91
C ALA A 658 -11.44 12.74 24.71
N PRO A 659 -12.00 11.53 24.63
CA PRO A 659 -11.43 10.35 25.24
C PRO A 659 -9.94 10.18 24.91
N THR A 660 -9.16 9.91 25.97
CA THR A 660 -7.74 9.55 25.88
C THR A 660 -7.50 8.23 26.61
N TYR A 661 -6.40 7.57 26.29
CA TYR A 661 -5.92 6.38 26.98
C TYR A 661 -4.84 6.71 28.00
N THR A 662 -4.54 5.74 28.87
CA THR A 662 -3.49 5.83 29.90
C THR A 662 -2.40 4.78 29.64
N PRO A 663 -1.11 5.11 29.85
CA PRO A 663 0.01 4.21 29.60
C PRO A 663 0.16 3.22 30.77
N THR A 664 -0.75 2.28 30.89
CA THR A 664 -0.72 1.23 31.95
C THR A 664 -0.89 -0.18 31.40
N GLY A 665 -1.06 -0.31 30.08
CA GLY A 665 -1.23 -1.59 29.42
C GLY A 665 0.08 -2.34 29.27
N ALA A 666 -0.02 -3.67 29.25
CA ALA A 666 1.09 -4.54 28.88
C ALA A 666 1.42 -4.36 27.39
N ILE A 667 2.71 -4.44 27.05
CA ILE A 667 3.17 -4.42 25.66
C ILE A 667 2.79 -5.76 25.01
N PRO A 668 2.02 -5.77 23.90
CA PRO A 668 1.73 -6.99 23.16
C PRO A 668 3.01 -7.65 22.65
N THR A 669 3.16 -8.95 22.86
CA THR A 669 4.30 -9.71 22.33
C THR A 669 4.02 -10.15 20.89
N LEU A 670 4.82 -9.65 19.96
CA LEU A 670 4.93 -10.19 18.61
C LEU A 670 6.02 -11.28 18.63
N THR A 671 5.63 -12.52 18.35
CA THR A 671 6.55 -13.66 18.48
C THR A 671 7.45 -13.72 17.26
N PRO A 672 8.79 -13.74 17.44
CA PRO A 672 9.72 -13.92 16.32
C PRO A 672 9.70 -15.37 15.81
N PRO A 673 10.06 -15.58 14.53
CA PRO A 673 10.17 -16.93 13.98
C PRO A 673 11.32 -17.69 14.65
N THR A 674 11.17 -19.00 14.80
CA THR A 674 12.22 -19.90 15.27
C THR A 674 12.59 -20.84 14.12
N TYR A 675 13.88 -20.97 13.84
CA TYR A 675 14.41 -21.84 12.80
C TYR A 675 15.24 -22.95 13.44
N THR A 676 15.12 -24.16 12.90
CA THR A 676 15.98 -25.29 13.25
C THR A 676 17.11 -25.36 12.22
N MET A 677 18.34 -25.30 12.71
CA MET A 677 19.56 -25.36 11.90
C MET A 677 19.90 -26.80 11.51
N GLY A 678 20.82 -26.96 10.56
CA GLY A 678 21.18 -28.29 10.02
C GLY A 678 21.83 -29.23 11.04
N ASP A 679 22.37 -28.70 12.15
CA ASP A 679 22.90 -29.46 13.28
C ASP A 679 21.84 -29.80 14.35
N GLY A 680 20.57 -29.44 14.11
CA GLY A 680 19.45 -29.63 15.03
C GLY A 680 19.30 -28.57 16.13
N SER A 681 20.21 -27.59 16.21
CA SER A 681 20.06 -26.47 17.13
C SER A 681 19.05 -25.44 16.62
N THR A 682 18.49 -24.61 17.51
CA THR A 682 17.47 -23.60 17.14
C THR A 682 18.00 -22.18 17.26
N THR A 683 17.61 -21.30 16.33
CA THR A 683 17.87 -19.86 16.40
C THR A 683 16.56 -19.06 16.26
N THR A 684 16.48 -17.90 16.90
CA THR A 684 15.30 -17.03 16.85
C THR A 684 15.55 -15.81 15.98
N GLY A 685 14.49 -15.27 15.37
CA GLY A 685 14.50 -14.01 14.63
C GLY A 685 14.60 -12.77 15.50
N GLY A 686 15.43 -12.83 16.56
CA GLY A 686 15.53 -11.82 17.60
C GLY A 686 14.60 -12.10 18.79
N ASN A 687 14.38 -11.07 19.61
CA ASN A 687 13.48 -11.10 20.78
C ASN A 687 12.18 -10.30 20.55
N GLY A 688 12.06 -9.61 19.41
CA GLY A 688 10.91 -8.78 19.06
C GLY A 688 10.95 -7.34 19.59
N TRP A 689 12.04 -6.93 20.26
CA TRP A 689 12.16 -5.63 20.91
C TRP A 689 13.61 -5.10 20.84
N PHE A 690 13.86 -4.17 19.93
CA PHE A 690 15.20 -3.69 19.59
C PHE A 690 15.81 -2.80 20.68
N ASN A 691 15.09 -1.79 21.15
CA ASN A 691 15.55 -0.86 22.16
C ASN A 691 15.15 -1.35 23.55
N SER A 692 16.04 -2.10 24.19
CA SER A 692 15.85 -2.57 25.57
C SER A 692 15.64 -1.47 26.62
N ALA A 693 16.00 -0.21 26.32
CA ALA A 693 15.76 0.92 27.23
C ALA A 693 14.32 1.45 27.13
N ASP A 694 13.58 1.07 26.09
CA ASP A 694 12.20 1.46 25.95
C ASP A 694 11.29 0.54 26.77
N THR A 695 10.85 1.07 27.92
CA THR A 695 9.98 0.37 28.87
C THR A 695 8.59 1.01 28.97
N ALA A 696 8.21 1.89 28.03
CA ALA A 696 6.93 2.60 28.12
C ALA A 696 5.75 1.65 27.93
N SER A 697 4.74 1.77 28.79
CA SER A 697 3.54 0.92 28.75
C SER A 697 2.58 1.31 27.61
N LEU A 698 1.71 0.38 27.22
CA LEU A 698 0.70 0.59 26.17
C LEU A 698 -0.43 1.51 26.65
N MET A 699 -0.93 2.31 25.73
CA MET A 699 -2.12 3.14 25.89
C MET A 699 -3.38 2.27 25.87
N VAL A 700 -4.03 2.19 27.03
CA VAL A 700 -5.27 1.43 27.27
C VAL A 700 -6.35 2.29 27.91
N ASN A 701 -7.57 1.77 27.96
CA ASN A 701 -8.70 2.45 28.60
C ASN A 701 -8.37 2.79 30.06
N ILE A 702 -8.78 4.00 30.48
CA ILE A 702 -8.74 4.38 31.89
C ILE A 702 -9.81 3.58 32.64
N SER A 703 -9.42 2.93 33.74
CA SER A 703 -10.36 2.15 34.55
C SER A 703 -11.51 3.03 35.06
N GLY A 704 -12.75 2.56 34.93
CA GLY A 704 -13.96 3.28 35.31
C GLY A 704 -14.49 4.28 34.26
N CYS A 705 -13.79 4.46 33.14
CA CYS A 705 -14.24 5.32 32.05
C CYS A 705 -15.08 4.58 31.01
N SER A 706 -16.10 5.28 30.50
CA SER A 706 -16.89 4.83 29.34
C SER A 706 -16.31 5.42 28.07
N TYR A 707 -16.03 4.56 27.09
CA TYR A 707 -15.54 4.96 25.78
C TYR A 707 -16.65 4.75 24.74
N PRO A 708 -16.94 5.75 23.89
CA PRO A 708 -17.75 5.55 22.70
C PRO A 708 -17.18 4.46 21.79
N ASP A 709 -18.03 3.86 20.96
CA ASP A 709 -17.58 2.98 19.88
C ASP A 709 -16.68 3.79 18.91
N ALA A 710 -15.42 3.35 18.80
CA ALA A 710 -14.40 3.96 17.94
C ALA A 710 -14.77 3.94 16.45
N TRP A 711 -15.71 3.09 16.06
CA TRP A 711 -16.15 2.89 14.70
C TRP A 711 -17.59 3.34 14.45
N ALA A 712 -18.23 3.94 15.46
CA ALA A 712 -19.51 4.62 15.33
C ALA A 712 -19.35 6.05 14.80
N GLN A 713 -20.45 6.82 14.81
CA GLN A 713 -20.54 8.17 14.24
C GLN A 713 -19.38 9.08 14.69
N THR A 714 -18.92 9.96 13.81
CA THR A 714 -17.80 10.88 14.10
C THR A 714 -18.10 11.86 15.24
N GLN A 715 -19.36 12.24 15.43
CA GLN A 715 -19.79 13.14 16.50
C GLN A 715 -20.72 12.42 17.46
N ILE A 716 -20.11 11.83 18.49
CA ILE A 716 -20.83 11.29 19.65
C ILE A 716 -20.66 12.32 20.78
N PRO A 717 -21.70 12.59 21.59
CA PRO A 717 -21.58 13.53 22.71
C PRO A 717 -20.32 13.26 23.53
N LEU A 718 -19.55 14.33 23.77
CA LEU A 718 -18.37 14.24 24.60
C LEU A 718 -18.79 13.80 26.02
N PRO A 719 -17.99 12.96 26.70
CA PRO A 719 -18.22 12.63 28.10
C PRO A 719 -18.36 13.90 28.94
N SER A 720 -19.32 13.92 29.88
CA SER A 720 -19.54 15.05 30.80
C SER A 720 -18.43 15.22 31.84
N THR A 721 -17.54 14.23 31.97
CA THR A 721 -16.36 14.25 32.83
C THR A 721 -15.16 13.79 32.02
N THR A 722 -14.00 14.42 32.23
CA THR A 722 -12.78 14.05 31.52
C THR A 722 -12.35 12.65 31.96
N CYS A 723 -12.19 11.75 30.99
CA CYS A 723 -11.48 10.49 31.20
C CYS A 723 -9.99 10.79 31.34
N GLY A 724 -9.61 11.08 32.58
CA GLY A 724 -8.33 11.69 32.98
C GLY A 724 -8.62 12.80 33.99
N GLY A 725 -8.43 12.52 35.28
CA GLY A 725 -8.72 13.49 36.34
C GLY A 725 -7.94 14.78 36.14
N SER A 726 -8.64 15.91 36.14
CA SER A 726 -8.12 17.25 35.79
C SER A 726 -7.65 17.36 34.34
N ALA A 727 -7.70 18.58 33.77
CA ALA A 727 -7.09 18.90 32.49
C ALA A 727 -5.55 18.71 32.57
N ASN A 728 -5.10 17.44 32.66
CA ASN A 728 -3.72 17.08 32.92
C ASN A 728 -2.86 17.69 31.83
N LYS A 729 -1.79 18.36 32.28
CA LYS A 729 -0.74 18.92 31.43
C LYS A 729 -0.41 17.92 30.33
N ARG A 730 -0.87 18.26 29.12
CA ARG A 730 -0.62 17.53 27.88
C ARG A 730 0.90 17.35 27.79
N ALA A 731 1.35 16.11 27.58
CA ALA A 731 2.77 15.85 27.45
C ALA A 731 3.27 16.52 26.15
N PRO A 732 4.52 17.01 26.08
CA PRO A 732 5.11 17.27 24.79
C PRO A 732 5.12 15.96 23.98
N ALA A 733 5.06 16.07 22.65
CA ALA A 733 5.37 14.96 21.75
C ALA A 733 6.65 14.25 22.23
N PRO A 734 6.76 12.93 22.01
CA PRO A 734 8.02 12.24 22.25
C PRO A 734 9.14 13.08 21.66
N MET A 735 10.02 13.61 22.51
CA MET A 735 11.15 14.40 22.02
C MET A 735 12.24 13.41 21.61
N MET A 736 12.90 13.66 20.49
CA MET A 736 14.09 12.89 20.14
C MET A 736 15.12 13.10 21.25
N THR A 737 15.55 12.02 21.89
CA THR A 737 16.65 12.10 22.85
C THR A 737 17.92 12.49 22.11
N PRO A 738 18.63 13.57 22.51
CA PRO A 738 19.88 13.95 21.85
C PRO A 738 20.88 12.78 21.93
N PRO A 739 21.69 12.55 20.88
CA PRO A 739 22.76 11.55 20.97
C PRO A 739 23.68 11.89 22.16
N PRO A 740 24.21 10.88 22.88
CA PRO A 740 25.12 11.13 24.00
C PRO A 740 26.27 12.03 23.56
N VAL A 741 26.44 13.15 24.24
CA VAL A 741 27.63 13.99 24.01
C VAL A 741 28.83 13.16 24.44
N ALA A 742 29.71 12.84 23.49
CA ALA A 742 30.97 12.18 23.81
C ALA A 742 31.67 13.02 24.88
N ARG A 743 31.86 12.45 26.08
CA ARG A 743 32.69 13.08 27.11
C ARG A 743 34.08 13.20 26.52
N ARG A 744 34.52 14.44 26.28
CA ARG A 744 35.89 14.76 25.89
C ARG A 744 36.86 14.49 27.02
#